data_AF-A0A562IFV2-F1
#
_entry.id   AF-A0A562IFV2-F1
#
_cell.length_a   1.000
_cell.length_b   1.000
_cell.length_c   1.000
_cell.angle_alpha   90.00
_cell.angle_beta   90.00
_cell.angle_gamma   90.00
#
_symmetry.space_group_name_H-M   'P 1'
#
loop_
_entity.id
_entity.type
_entity.pdbx_description
1 polymer ?
#
loop_
_entity_poly.entity_id
_entity_poly.type
_entity_poly.pdbx_seq_one_letter_code
_entity_poly.pdbx_strand_id
1 'polypeptide(L)'
;MLAVTSWEEEGSGRRLLASASGDRTVRIWDAADGRLLRTLEGHTDPVYAVTSWQAGPGQRLLASASRDETVRIWDAADGRLVGTLAGHTGPVLAVTSWQAASGRRLLASASGDETVRIWDAADGRLLRTLEGHTDPVWAVTSWQAASGQRLLASASRDETVRIWDAADGRLLQTLEGHTGEVSAVTSWEAGPGRRMLASASADQTVRLWTLPDGAAGLAGLPAVPGGRVAAGNDPAPVSATSVGALSGRIGQGEAATAESDAHVGQAPAGAATPPPAVVSPRLLTGHTEWVRAVTSWQEESGRRLLASASTDQTVRIWDAADGRLIRTLEGHTGPVLAVTSWQEASGRRLLASAGTDGTVRIWDAADGRLIGTLAGHTGPVRAVTSWQEASGRRLLASASGDETVRIWDAADGRLVRTLEGHTDWVSAVTSWQEESGRRLLASAGDDRTVRIWDAADGRLVRTLEGHTDWVSAVTSWQEESGRRLLASAGDDRTVRIWDAADGSLLRTLDGHTDPVWAVTSWQEQSGRRLLASASMDQTVRIWDAADGRLLRTLEGHTDPVWAVTSWPAGPGRRLLASASGDRTVRLWPLPDGAAGLAGLPAVPGGRVAAGNNPAPVPATSVGELSGRIGQGEAATAESDVHVGQAPAGAATPPPAVVSPQLLTGHTGAVWAVTSWQEESGRRLLASASTDRTVRIWDAADGRLVGTLEGHTGPVRAVTSWQEESGRRLLASAGADRSVRIWDAADGRLVGTLEGHTGPVLAVTSWQEASGRRLLASASGDETVRIWDAADGRLLQTLAGHTDEVSAVTSWQEASGRRLLASASDDETVRIWDAADGRLLQTLAGHTDEVSAVTSWQEASGRRLLASASDDETVRIWDAADGSLLRTLDGHTGAVWAVTSWQEQSGRRLLASAGTDGTVRIWDAADGRLLRTLEGHTRAVFAVTSWPAGPGRRMLASASHDRTVRLWTLPDGAAGLAGLPAVPGGRVAAGNDPNLCPRPVSGR
;
A
#
# COMPACT_ATOMS: atom_id res chain seq x y z
N MET A 1 -13.12 14.92 -30.15
CA MET A 1 -14.50 14.58 -29.76
C MET A 1 -14.45 14.04 -28.35
N LEU A 2 -15.25 14.59 -27.43
CA LEU A 2 -15.12 14.34 -25.98
C LEU A 2 -16.36 13.63 -25.39
N ALA A 3 -17.56 13.92 -25.91
CA ALA A 3 -18.78 13.17 -25.62
C ALA A 3 -19.72 13.14 -26.84
N VAL A 4 -20.70 12.24 -26.85
CA VAL A 4 -21.70 12.09 -27.92
C VAL A 4 -23.08 11.77 -27.33
N THR A 5 -24.14 12.33 -27.91
CA THR A 5 -25.55 11.94 -27.69
C THR A 5 -26.23 11.67 -29.03
N SER A 6 -27.24 10.78 -29.07
CA SER A 6 -27.96 10.40 -30.30
C SER A 6 -29.47 10.47 -30.14
N TRP A 7 -30.19 10.79 -31.21
CA TRP A 7 -31.66 10.72 -31.25
C TRP A 7 -32.16 10.36 -32.66
N GLU A 8 -33.45 10.09 -32.77
CA GLU A 8 -34.14 9.91 -34.05
C GLU A 8 -34.99 11.16 -34.35
N GLU A 9 -34.95 11.62 -35.59
CA GLU A 9 -35.68 12.81 -36.07
C GLU A 9 -37.14 12.44 -36.37
N GLU A 10 -38.05 13.19 -35.74
CA GLU A 10 -39.47 12.86 -35.64
C GLU A 10 -40.15 12.89 -37.03
N GLY A 11 -40.58 11.73 -37.51
CA GLY A 11 -41.27 11.56 -38.79
C GLY A 11 -40.37 11.30 -40.01
N SER A 12 -39.03 11.41 -39.90
CA SER A 12 -38.10 11.06 -40.99
C SER A 12 -37.40 9.71 -40.80
N GLY A 13 -37.36 9.18 -39.57
CA GLY A 13 -36.59 7.97 -39.22
C GLY A 13 -35.07 8.18 -39.25
N ARG A 14 -34.62 9.43 -39.44
CA ARG A 14 -33.21 9.78 -39.56
C ARG A 14 -32.57 9.83 -38.18
N ARG A 15 -31.51 9.05 -37.96
CA ARG A 15 -30.75 9.10 -36.72
C ARG A 15 -29.71 10.22 -36.77
N LEU A 16 -29.71 11.09 -35.77
CA LEU A 16 -28.77 12.20 -35.61
C LEU A 16 -27.87 11.98 -34.39
N LEU A 17 -26.66 12.55 -34.46
CA LEU A 17 -25.66 12.54 -33.40
C LEU A 17 -25.25 13.98 -33.08
N ALA A 18 -25.14 14.36 -31.81
CA ALA A 18 -24.44 15.57 -31.40
C ALA A 18 -23.17 15.21 -30.63
N SER A 19 -22.03 15.81 -31.01
CA SER A 19 -20.72 15.55 -30.40
C SER A 19 -20.13 16.82 -29.76
N ALA A 20 -19.66 16.71 -28.52
CA ALA A 20 -18.85 17.72 -27.85
C ALA A 20 -17.37 17.64 -28.29
N SER A 21 -16.66 18.76 -28.27
CA SER A 21 -15.32 18.86 -28.86
C SER A 21 -14.39 19.87 -28.16
N GLY A 22 -13.09 19.58 -28.21
CA GLY A 22 -12.04 20.44 -27.64
C GLY A 22 -11.78 21.72 -28.44
N ASP A 23 -12.29 21.81 -29.67
CA ASP A 23 -12.25 23.02 -30.50
C ASP A 23 -13.33 24.05 -30.14
N ARG A 24 -13.93 23.94 -28.94
CA ARG A 24 -15.01 24.77 -28.40
C ARG A 24 -16.38 24.58 -29.06
N THR A 25 -16.51 23.63 -29.99
CA THR A 25 -17.77 23.42 -30.75
C THR A 25 -18.58 22.24 -30.24
N VAL A 26 -19.90 22.31 -30.43
CA VAL A 26 -20.76 21.11 -30.49
C VAL A 26 -21.17 20.91 -31.94
N ARG A 27 -21.09 19.69 -32.46
CA ARG A 27 -21.38 19.40 -33.87
C ARG A 27 -22.50 18.38 -34.00
N ILE A 28 -23.46 18.65 -34.88
CA ILE A 28 -24.59 17.76 -35.19
C ILE A 28 -24.30 17.08 -36.53
N TRP A 29 -24.43 15.76 -36.55
CA TRP A 29 -24.12 14.88 -37.67
C TRP A 29 -25.32 14.00 -38.00
N ASP A 30 -25.43 13.60 -39.26
CA ASP A 30 -26.23 12.46 -39.68
C ASP A 30 -25.48 11.16 -39.33
N ALA A 31 -26.15 10.21 -38.69
CA ALA A 31 -25.55 8.96 -38.24
C ALA A 31 -25.46 7.87 -39.33
N ALA A 32 -26.11 8.06 -40.47
CA ALA A 32 -26.14 7.08 -41.56
C ALA A 32 -25.03 7.31 -42.61
N ASP A 33 -24.72 8.57 -42.94
CA ASP A 33 -23.65 8.94 -43.88
C ASP A 33 -22.45 9.65 -43.20
N GLY A 34 -22.53 9.96 -41.90
CA GLY A 34 -21.49 10.65 -41.15
C GLY A 34 -21.37 12.14 -41.48
N ARG A 35 -22.32 12.72 -42.25
CA ARG A 35 -22.23 14.09 -42.75
C ARG A 35 -22.51 15.10 -41.64
N LEU A 36 -21.60 16.06 -41.48
CA LEU A 36 -21.80 17.23 -40.63
C LEU A 36 -23.00 18.05 -41.13
N LEU A 37 -24.01 18.23 -40.27
CA LEU A 37 -25.22 19.00 -40.55
C LEU A 37 -25.14 20.42 -39.97
N ARG A 38 -24.52 20.57 -38.80
CA ARG A 38 -24.44 21.85 -38.08
C ARG A 38 -23.25 21.91 -37.13
N THR A 39 -22.61 23.08 -37.02
CA THR A 39 -21.69 23.43 -35.95
C THR A 39 -22.38 24.45 -35.04
N LEU A 40 -22.28 24.25 -33.73
CA LEU A 40 -22.74 25.17 -32.69
C LEU A 40 -21.50 25.81 -32.08
N GLU A 41 -21.41 27.13 -32.18
CA GLU A 41 -20.25 27.93 -31.78
C GLU A 41 -20.68 28.94 -30.71
N GLY A 42 -19.84 29.16 -29.70
CA GLY A 42 -20.08 30.19 -28.69
C GLY A 42 -19.47 29.92 -27.31
N HIS A 43 -19.16 28.67 -26.96
CA HIS A 43 -18.30 28.39 -25.80
C HIS A 43 -16.90 29.02 -26.01
N THR A 44 -16.28 29.54 -24.97
CA THR A 44 -14.92 30.12 -25.09
C THR A 44 -13.81 29.09 -24.98
N ASP A 45 -14.13 27.88 -24.50
CA ASP A 45 -13.16 26.85 -24.13
C ASP A 45 -13.71 25.43 -24.41
N PRO A 46 -12.87 24.35 -24.34
CA PRO A 46 -13.25 22.98 -24.66
C PRO A 46 -14.61 22.53 -24.11
N VAL A 47 -15.42 21.85 -24.93
CA VAL A 47 -16.72 21.30 -24.55
C VAL A 47 -16.56 19.82 -24.21
N TYR A 48 -16.79 19.46 -22.95
CA TYR A 48 -16.56 18.10 -22.44
C TYR A 48 -17.77 17.17 -22.66
N ALA A 49 -18.97 17.61 -22.29
CA ALA A 49 -20.16 16.76 -22.28
C ALA A 49 -21.35 17.36 -23.04
N VAL A 50 -22.26 16.51 -23.54
CA VAL A 50 -23.49 16.91 -24.25
C VAL A 50 -24.65 15.94 -23.98
N THR A 51 -25.85 16.49 -23.76
CA THR A 51 -27.11 15.74 -23.56
C THR A 51 -28.24 16.36 -24.40
N SER A 52 -29.27 15.59 -24.78
CA SER A 52 -30.38 16.08 -25.65
C SER A 52 -31.76 15.68 -25.12
N TRP A 53 -32.79 16.47 -25.46
CA TRP A 53 -34.19 16.13 -25.14
C TRP A 53 -35.20 16.75 -26.10
N GLN A 54 -36.36 16.11 -26.24
CA GLN A 54 -37.51 16.69 -26.92
C GLN A 54 -38.14 17.76 -26.01
N ALA A 55 -38.31 18.98 -26.52
CA ALA A 55 -38.99 20.07 -25.82
C ALA A 55 -40.45 20.25 -26.29
N GLY A 56 -40.74 19.88 -27.54
CA GLY A 56 -42.09 19.83 -28.12
C GLY A 56 -42.10 19.04 -29.42
N PRO A 57 -43.25 18.90 -30.10
CA PRO A 57 -43.33 18.25 -31.41
C PRO A 57 -42.36 18.91 -32.40
N GLY A 58 -41.45 18.13 -33.00
CA GLY A 58 -40.39 18.60 -33.88
C GLY A 58 -39.26 19.43 -33.22
N GLN A 59 -39.39 19.90 -31.98
CA GLN A 59 -38.36 20.71 -31.31
C GLN A 59 -37.52 19.87 -30.35
N ARG A 60 -36.21 19.83 -30.61
CA ARG A 60 -35.20 19.19 -29.76
C ARG A 60 -34.18 20.21 -29.27
N LEU A 61 -33.89 20.16 -27.98
CA LEU A 61 -32.83 20.94 -27.35
C LEU A 61 -31.63 20.07 -27.00
N LEU A 62 -30.46 20.71 -26.94
CA LEU A 62 -29.17 20.18 -26.50
C LEU A 62 -28.70 20.99 -25.30
N ALA A 63 -28.09 20.36 -24.30
CA ALA A 63 -27.27 21.05 -23.31
C ALA A 63 -25.83 20.57 -23.38
N SER A 64 -24.86 21.49 -23.33
CA SER A 64 -23.43 21.19 -23.39
C SER A 64 -22.67 21.83 -22.22
N ALA A 65 -21.74 21.08 -21.65
CA ALA A 65 -20.88 21.51 -20.54
C ALA A 65 -19.45 21.77 -21.05
N SER A 66 -18.81 22.84 -20.58
CA SER A 66 -17.51 23.31 -21.06
C SER A 66 -16.58 23.73 -19.93
N ARG A 67 -15.29 23.77 -20.26
CA ARG A 67 -14.26 24.44 -19.46
C ARG A 67 -14.56 25.93 -19.21
N ASP A 68 -15.42 26.58 -20.00
CA ASP A 68 -15.83 27.99 -19.81
C ASP A 68 -16.79 28.26 -18.63
N GLU A 69 -16.83 27.35 -17.65
CA GLU A 69 -17.65 27.44 -16.43
C GLU A 69 -19.18 27.47 -16.67
N THR A 70 -19.63 27.30 -17.92
CA THR A 70 -21.06 27.32 -18.29
C THR A 70 -21.59 25.98 -18.78
N VAL A 71 -22.90 25.78 -18.58
CA VAL A 71 -23.71 24.86 -19.39
C VAL A 71 -24.55 25.68 -20.35
N ARG A 72 -24.51 25.38 -21.65
CA ARG A 72 -25.26 26.11 -22.69
C ARG A 72 -26.36 25.25 -23.28
N ILE A 73 -27.55 25.82 -23.43
CA ILE A 73 -28.72 25.18 -24.02
C ILE A 73 -28.91 25.71 -25.44
N TRP A 74 -29.03 24.81 -26.41
CA TRP A 74 -29.13 25.11 -27.84
C TRP A 74 -30.38 24.43 -28.43
N ASP A 75 -30.98 25.05 -29.43
CA ASP A 75 -31.96 24.38 -30.28
C ASP A 75 -31.22 23.59 -31.38
N ALA A 76 -31.55 22.30 -31.53
CA ALA A 76 -30.86 21.41 -32.47
C ALA A 76 -31.26 21.66 -33.93
N ALA A 77 -32.44 22.26 -34.17
CA ALA A 77 -32.96 22.48 -35.52
C ALA A 77 -32.29 23.67 -36.21
N ASP A 78 -32.15 24.82 -35.54
CA ASP A 78 -31.49 26.02 -36.07
C ASP A 78 -30.05 26.25 -35.55
N GLY A 79 -29.69 25.67 -34.39
CA GLY A 79 -28.40 25.85 -33.72
C GLY A 79 -28.32 27.06 -32.80
N ARG A 80 -29.43 27.76 -32.56
CA ARG A 80 -29.47 28.99 -31.76
C ARG A 80 -29.24 28.67 -30.29
N LEU A 81 -28.40 29.47 -29.65
CA LEU A 81 -28.28 29.49 -28.19
C LEU A 81 -29.61 29.95 -27.58
N VAL A 82 -30.24 29.07 -26.79
CA VAL A 82 -31.52 29.28 -26.11
C VAL A 82 -31.31 29.83 -24.70
N GLY A 83 -30.24 29.42 -24.02
CA GLY A 83 -29.89 29.91 -22.69
C GLY A 83 -28.48 29.49 -22.25
N THR A 84 -27.97 30.16 -21.21
CA THR A 84 -26.66 29.86 -20.61
C THR A 84 -26.83 29.78 -19.10
N LEU A 85 -26.40 28.67 -18.51
CA LEU A 85 -26.36 28.42 -17.09
C LEU A 85 -24.95 28.76 -16.61
N ALA A 86 -24.82 29.88 -15.91
CA ALA A 86 -23.57 30.37 -15.35
C ALA A 86 -23.66 30.40 -13.82
N GLY A 87 -22.55 30.11 -13.14
CA GLY A 87 -22.48 30.18 -11.67
C GLY A 87 -21.61 29.12 -11.01
N HIS A 88 -21.18 28.08 -11.75
CA HIS A 88 -19.99 27.33 -11.35
C HIS A 88 -18.77 28.26 -11.33
N THR A 89 -17.77 27.96 -10.49
CA THR A 89 -16.50 28.71 -10.39
C THR A 89 -15.32 27.84 -10.83
N GLY A 90 -15.55 27.06 -11.90
CA GLY A 90 -14.59 26.10 -12.42
C GLY A 90 -15.17 25.29 -13.59
N PRO A 91 -14.33 24.52 -14.30
CA PRO A 91 -14.70 23.80 -15.52
C PRO A 91 -15.91 22.88 -15.33
N VAL A 92 -16.92 22.95 -16.19
CA VAL A 92 -18.07 22.03 -16.14
C VAL A 92 -17.76 20.78 -16.98
N LEU A 93 -17.61 19.64 -16.31
CA LEU A 93 -17.01 18.42 -16.84
C LEU A 93 -18.07 17.45 -17.39
N ALA A 94 -19.23 17.37 -16.73
CA ALA A 94 -20.33 16.51 -17.16
C ALA A 94 -21.71 17.15 -16.99
N VAL A 95 -22.69 16.72 -17.80
CA VAL A 95 -24.09 17.15 -17.72
C VAL A 95 -25.07 16.02 -18.02
N THR A 96 -26.10 15.89 -17.20
CA THR A 96 -27.22 14.93 -17.37
C THR A 96 -28.56 15.67 -17.27
N SER A 97 -29.63 15.14 -17.89
CA SER A 97 -30.92 15.84 -17.98
C SER A 97 -32.12 14.91 -17.83
N TRP A 98 -33.21 15.39 -17.23
CA TRP A 98 -34.45 14.64 -17.05
C TRP A 98 -35.68 15.55 -17.07
N GLN A 99 -36.87 14.93 -17.16
CA GLN A 99 -38.15 15.63 -16.96
C GLN A 99 -38.66 15.32 -15.55
N ALA A 100 -39.04 16.36 -14.81
CA ALA A 100 -39.66 16.23 -13.49
C ALA A 100 -41.17 15.92 -13.63
N ALA A 101 -41.78 15.39 -12.58
CA ALA A 101 -43.23 15.10 -12.55
C ALA A 101 -44.11 16.36 -12.74
N SER A 102 -43.55 17.56 -12.55
CA SER A 102 -44.17 18.86 -12.85
C SER A 102 -44.11 19.24 -14.35
N GLY A 103 -43.67 18.34 -15.23
CA GLY A 103 -43.47 18.56 -16.66
C GLY A 103 -42.20 19.34 -17.03
N ARG A 104 -41.58 20.04 -16.07
CA ARG A 104 -40.35 20.84 -16.27
C ARG A 104 -39.16 19.96 -16.64
N ARG A 105 -38.23 20.50 -17.45
CA ARG A 105 -36.94 19.87 -17.72
C ARG A 105 -35.90 20.37 -16.72
N LEU A 106 -35.20 19.45 -16.07
CA LEU A 106 -34.09 19.73 -15.16
C LEU A 106 -32.77 19.24 -15.74
N LEU A 107 -31.70 19.92 -15.38
CA LEU A 107 -30.31 19.59 -15.69
C LEU A 107 -29.53 19.40 -14.39
N ALA A 108 -28.61 18.44 -14.35
CA ALA A 108 -27.56 18.39 -13.34
C ALA A 108 -26.18 18.46 -14.00
N SER A 109 -25.31 19.31 -13.49
CA SER A 109 -23.94 19.51 -13.97
C SER A 109 -22.92 19.21 -12.89
N ALA A 110 -21.82 18.56 -13.25
CA ALA A 110 -20.67 18.29 -12.38
C ALA A 110 -19.46 19.12 -12.85
N SER A 111 -18.66 19.60 -11.90
CA SER A 111 -17.66 20.64 -12.14
C SER A 111 -16.37 20.44 -11.35
N GLY A 112 -15.30 21.07 -11.82
CA GLY A 112 -14.04 21.25 -11.11
C GLY A 112 -14.14 22.16 -9.88
N ASP A 113 -15.27 22.84 -9.66
CA ASP A 113 -15.55 23.60 -8.43
C ASP A 113 -16.06 22.74 -7.25
N GLU A 114 -15.78 21.44 -7.26
CA GLU A 114 -16.17 20.45 -6.24
C GLU A 114 -17.69 20.21 -6.10
N THR A 115 -18.54 20.95 -6.84
CA THR A 115 -20.00 20.87 -6.73
C THR A 115 -20.67 20.10 -7.87
N VAL A 116 -21.84 19.52 -7.56
CA VAL A 116 -22.85 19.18 -8.56
C VAL A 116 -24.00 20.18 -8.42
N ARG A 117 -24.50 20.74 -9.52
CA ARG A 117 -25.56 21.77 -9.50
C ARG A 117 -26.77 21.35 -10.30
N ILE A 118 -27.96 21.57 -9.74
CA ILE A 118 -29.25 21.26 -10.38
C ILE A 118 -29.91 22.56 -10.85
N TRP A 119 -30.35 22.60 -12.10
CA TRP A 119 -30.88 23.78 -12.77
C TRP A 119 -32.24 23.48 -13.41
N ASP A 120 -33.11 24.50 -13.46
CA ASP A 120 -34.29 24.48 -14.32
C ASP A 120 -33.90 24.90 -15.74
N ALA A 121 -34.15 24.04 -16.73
CA ALA A 121 -33.69 24.27 -18.09
C ALA A 121 -34.59 25.26 -18.88
N ALA A 122 -35.69 25.74 -18.30
CA ALA A 122 -36.62 26.68 -18.95
C ALA A 122 -36.35 28.15 -18.58
N ASP A 123 -36.00 28.44 -17.32
CA ASP A 123 -35.66 29.80 -16.85
C ASP A 123 -34.15 29.98 -16.53
N GLY A 124 -33.38 28.88 -16.58
CA GLY A 124 -31.94 28.86 -16.32
C GLY A 124 -31.56 28.94 -14.83
N ARG A 125 -32.53 28.89 -13.92
CA ARG A 125 -32.31 29.14 -12.49
C ARG A 125 -31.65 27.95 -11.81
N LEU A 126 -30.57 28.23 -11.07
CA LEU A 126 -29.98 27.31 -10.11
C LEU A 126 -31.01 26.95 -9.02
N LEU A 127 -31.32 25.67 -8.88
CA LEU A 127 -32.27 25.13 -7.90
C LEU A 127 -31.57 24.55 -6.67
N ARG A 128 -30.42 23.90 -6.85
CA ARG A 128 -29.59 23.31 -5.79
C ARG A 128 -28.11 23.37 -6.15
N THR A 129 -27.27 23.62 -5.16
CA THR A 129 -25.88 23.17 -5.14
C THR A 129 -25.83 21.92 -4.25
N LEU A 130 -25.12 20.89 -4.70
CA LEU A 130 -24.83 19.67 -3.95
C LEU A 130 -23.35 19.74 -3.57
N GLU A 131 -23.10 19.92 -2.28
CA GLU A 131 -21.78 20.17 -1.69
C GLU A 131 -21.40 18.96 -0.82
N GLY A 132 -20.13 18.55 -0.86
CA GLY A 132 -19.63 17.48 0.00
C GLY A 132 -18.50 16.63 -0.58
N HIS A 133 -18.34 16.58 -1.91
CA HIS A 133 -17.06 16.17 -2.51
C HIS A 133 -15.96 17.14 -2.07
N THR A 134 -14.72 16.66 -1.98
CA THR A 134 -13.55 17.47 -1.54
C THR A 134 -12.57 17.76 -2.68
N ASP A 135 -12.95 17.40 -3.90
CA ASP A 135 -12.13 17.49 -5.11
C ASP A 135 -13.03 17.53 -6.37
N PRO A 136 -12.51 17.99 -7.52
CA PRO A 136 -13.18 18.05 -8.82
C PRO A 136 -14.09 16.86 -9.17
N VAL A 137 -15.33 17.16 -9.59
CA VAL A 137 -16.35 16.16 -9.93
C VAL A 137 -16.35 15.90 -11.44
N TRP A 138 -15.72 14.79 -11.85
CA TRP A 138 -15.51 14.44 -13.25
C TRP A 138 -16.80 14.03 -14.00
N ALA A 139 -17.71 13.30 -13.36
CA ALA A 139 -18.88 12.73 -14.04
C ALA A 139 -20.15 12.76 -13.19
N VAL A 140 -21.31 12.87 -13.85
CA VAL A 140 -22.64 12.75 -13.23
C VAL A 140 -23.63 11.98 -14.10
N THR A 141 -24.38 11.07 -13.49
CA THR A 141 -25.49 10.34 -14.11
C THR A 141 -26.75 10.45 -13.27
N SER A 142 -27.92 10.10 -13.83
CA SER A 142 -29.21 10.26 -13.16
C SER A 142 -30.23 9.19 -13.55
N TRP A 143 -31.06 8.77 -12.60
CA TRP A 143 -32.17 7.84 -12.85
C TRP A 143 -33.41 8.17 -12.02
N GLN A 144 -34.54 7.58 -12.40
CA GLN A 144 -35.77 7.63 -11.62
C GLN A 144 -35.93 6.31 -10.89
N ALA A 145 -36.16 6.38 -9.60
CA ALA A 145 -36.45 5.26 -8.73
C ALA A 145 -37.87 4.73 -8.97
N ALA A 146 -38.11 3.46 -8.63
CA ALA A 146 -39.45 2.87 -8.57
C ALA A 146 -40.42 3.61 -7.61
N SER A 147 -39.90 4.41 -6.67
CA SER A 147 -40.69 5.33 -5.82
C SER A 147 -41.16 6.61 -6.54
N GLY A 148 -40.80 6.79 -7.82
CA GLY A 148 -41.03 8.01 -8.61
C GLY A 148 -40.01 9.13 -8.39
N GLN A 149 -39.19 9.01 -7.33
CA GLN A 149 -38.13 9.93 -6.93
C GLN A 149 -36.98 9.96 -7.95
N ARG A 150 -36.25 11.09 -8.07
CA ARG A 150 -35.08 11.20 -8.96
C ARG A 150 -33.79 11.17 -8.15
N LEU A 151 -32.86 10.31 -8.57
CA LEU A 151 -31.55 10.15 -7.97
C LEU A 151 -30.44 10.57 -8.94
N LEU A 152 -29.35 11.10 -8.37
CA LEU A 152 -28.11 11.42 -9.06
C LEU A 152 -26.98 10.55 -8.50
N ALA A 153 -26.01 10.22 -9.35
CA ALA A 153 -24.71 9.72 -8.90
C ALA A 153 -23.60 10.55 -9.52
N SER A 154 -22.62 10.96 -8.72
CA SER A 154 -21.46 11.74 -9.14
C SER A 154 -20.15 11.05 -8.79
N ALA A 155 -19.16 11.16 -9.67
CA ALA A 155 -17.81 10.62 -9.47
C ALA A 155 -16.80 11.76 -9.44
N SER A 156 -15.84 11.70 -8.51
CA SER A 156 -14.88 12.77 -8.23
C SER A 156 -13.44 12.24 -8.15
N ARG A 157 -12.49 13.16 -8.23
CA ARG A 157 -11.10 12.97 -7.85
C ARG A 157 -10.93 12.55 -6.37
N ASP A 158 -11.90 12.80 -5.48
CA ASP A 158 -11.88 12.41 -4.06
C ASP A 158 -11.96 10.88 -3.79
N GLU A 159 -11.70 10.06 -4.81
CA GLU A 159 -11.80 8.59 -4.80
C GLU A 159 -13.21 8.02 -4.53
N THR A 160 -14.26 8.87 -4.40
CA THR A 160 -15.64 8.44 -4.12
C THR A 160 -16.60 8.54 -5.31
N VAL A 161 -17.68 7.75 -5.24
CA VAL A 161 -18.93 8.03 -5.96
C VAL A 161 -20.02 8.39 -4.96
N ARG A 162 -20.75 9.48 -5.16
CA ARG A 162 -21.78 9.95 -4.22
C ARG A 162 -23.17 9.92 -4.83
N ILE A 163 -24.13 9.45 -4.05
CA ILE A 163 -25.53 9.26 -4.44
C ILE A 163 -26.40 10.30 -3.76
N TRP A 164 -27.16 11.07 -4.53
CA TRP A 164 -27.91 12.23 -4.05
C TRP A 164 -29.39 12.15 -4.43
N ASP A 165 -30.25 12.67 -3.56
CA ASP A 165 -31.64 12.98 -3.88
C ASP A 165 -31.69 14.31 -4.66
N ALA A 166 -32.32 14.30 -5.85
CA ALA A 166 -32.36 15.46 -6.73
C ALA A 166 -33.43 16.52 -6.36
N ALA A 167 -34.27 16.27 -5.35
CA ALA A 167 -35.37 17.12 -4.93
C ALA A 167 -35.06 17.91 -3.65
N ASP A 168 -34.54 17.26 -2.60
CA ASP A 168 -34.05 17.96 -1.40
C ASP A 168 -32.58 18.41 -1.56
N GLY A 169 -31.76 17.65 -2.28
CA GLY A 169 -30.31 17.87 -2.47
C GLY A 169 -29.45 17.09 -1.47
N ARG A 170 -30.03 16.16 -0.71
CA ARG A 170 -29.35 15.43 0.35
C ARG A 170 -28.46 14.32 -0.21
N LEU A 171 -27.22 14.25 0.30
CA LEU A 171 -26.36 13.08 0.16
C LEU A 171 -27.03 11.89 0.85
N LEU A 172 -27.34 10.84 0.08
CA LEU A 172 -27.97 9.62 0.57
C LEU A 172 -26.94 8.55 0.94
N GLN A 173 -25.86 8.46 0.15
CA GLN A 173 -24.83 7.43 0.30
C GLN A 173 -23.51 7.88 -0.36
N THR A 174 -22.38 7.58 0.27
CA THR A 174 -21.05 7.60 -0.37
C THR A 174 -20.67 6.15 -0.68
N LEU A 175 -20.20 5.90 -1.90
CA LEU A 175 -19.64 4.62 -2.34
C LEU A 175 -18.12 4.77 -2.32
N GLU A 176 -17.49 4.12 -1.34
CA GLU A 176 -16.06 4.23 -1.04
C GLU A 176 -15.32 2.94 -1.41
N GLY A 177 -14.03 3.05 -1.73
CA GLY A 177 -13.14 1.90 -1.88
C GLY A 177 -12.40 1.80 -3.21
N HIS A 178 -12.67 2.68 -4.19
CA HIS A 178 -11.65 3.00 -5.20
C HIS A 178 -10.41 3.55 -4.49
N THR A 179 -9.23 3.35 -5.07
CA THR A 179 -7.94 3.83 -4.50
C THR A 179 -7.25 4.78 -5.48
N GLY A 180 -8.02 5.73 -5.98
CA GLY A 180 -7.62 6.70 -7.01
C GLY A 180 -8.84 7.37 -7.66
N GLU A 181 -8.59 8.49 -8.35
CA GLU A 181 -9.60 9.37 -8.94
C GLU A 181 -10.67 8.64 -9.75
N VAL A 182 -11.96 8.87 -9.48
CA VAL A 182 -13.07 8.25 -10.20
C VAL A 182 -13.49 9.13 -11.37
N SER A 183 -13.16 8.72 -12.58
CA SER A 183 -13.26 9.53 -13.80
C SER A 183 -14.58 9.37 -14.56
N ALA A 184 -15.31 8.28 -14.34
CA ALA A 184 -16.60 8.03 -15.01
C ALA A 184 -17.59 7.27 -14.10
N VAL A 185 -18.88 7.58 -14.25
CA VAL A 185 -20.00 6.84 -13.62
C VAL A 185 -21.20 6.72 -14.55
N THR A 186 -21.85 5.56 -14.56
CA THR A 186 -23.14 5.32 -15.25
C THR A 186 -23.98 4.28 -14.51
N SER A 187 -25.28 4.16 -14.79
CA SER A 187 -26.14 3.16 -14.14
C SER A 187 -27.27 2.65 -15.03
N TRP A 188 -27.72 1.43 -14.77
CA TRP A 188 -28.82 0.75 -15.45
C TRP A 188 -29.69 -0.03 -14.45
N GLU A 189 -30.86 -0.46 -14.89
CA GLU A 189 -31.73 -1.37 -14.12
C GLU A 189 -31.23 -2.81 -14.30
N ALA A 190 -31.01 -3.52 -13.20
CA ALA A 190 -30.52 -4.91 -13.20
C ALA A 190 -31.60 -5.94 -12.79
N GLY A 191 -32.80 -5.47 -12.47
CA GLY A 191 -33.97 -6.27 -12.10
C GLY A 191 -34.95 -5.45 -11.25
N PRO A 192 -36.15 -5.99 -10.95
CA PRO A 192 -37.18 -5.28 -10.20
C PRO A 192 -36.66 -4.74 -8.86
N GLY A 193 -36.62 -3.41 -8.70
CA GLY A 193 -36.13 -2.74 -7.50
C GLY A 193 -34.60 -2.73 -7.30
N ARG A 194 -33.81 -3.23 -8.27
CA ARG A 194 -32.34 -3.30 -8.21
C ARG A 194 -31.70 -2.46 -9.30
N ARG A 195 -31.00 -1.40 -8.91
CA ARG A 195 -30.12 -0.62 -9.78
C ARG A 195 -28.73 -1.25 -9.78
N MET A 196 -28.05 -1.22 -10.92
CA MET A 196 -26.60 -1.45 -10.98
C MET A 196 -25.93 -0.18 -11.51
N LEU A 197 -24.85 0.22 -10.85
CA LEU A 197 -24.05 1.40 -11.18
C LEU A 197 -22.62 0.92 -11.47
N ALA A 198 -21.98 1.50 -12.49
CA ALA A 198 -20.59 1.21 -12.82
C ALA A 198 -19.76 2.49 -12.68
N SER A 199 -18.61 2.38 -12.04
CA SER A 199 -17.62 3.46 -11.93
C SER A 199 -16.25 2.99 -12.42
N ALA A 200 -15.50 3.90 -13.05
CA ALA A 200 -14.13 3.66 -13.52
C ALA A 200 -13.17 4.66 -12.87
N SER A 201 -11.98 4.20 -12.50
CA SER A 201 -11.00 4.97 -11.72
C SER A 201 -9.58 4.85 -12.26
N ALA A 202 -8.75 5.83 -11.90
CA ALA A 202 -7.29 5.78 -12.05
C ALA A 202 -6.64 4.59 -11.29
N ASP A 203 -7.35 3.95 -10.35
CA ASP A 203 -6.95 2.69 -9.69
C ASP A 203 -6.89 1.46 -10.63
N GLN A 204 -7.12 1.66 -11.93
CA GLN A 204 -7.16 0.65 -13.00
C GLN A 204 -8.32 -0.36 -12.85
N THR A 205 -9.34 -0.05 -12.04
CA THR A 205 -10.53 -0.90 -11.88
C THR A 205 -11.79 -0.25 -12.45
N VAL A 206 -12.68 -1.10 -12.98
CA VAL A 206 -14.10 -0.79 -13.12
C VAL A 206 -14.86 -1.56 -12.04
N ARG A 207 -15.66 -0.85 -11.24
CA ARG A 207 -16.43 -1.41 -10.13
C ARG A 207 -17.91 -1.38 -10.44
N LEU A 208 -18.58 -2.49 -10.16
CA LEU A 208 -20.03 -2.60 -10.24
C LEU A 208 -20.58 -2.48 -8.81
N TRP A 209 -21.59 -1.64 -8.64
CA TRP A 209 -22.26 -1.37 -7.38
C TRP A 209 -23.71 -1.80 -7.52
N THR A 210 -24.15 -2.71 -6.66
CA THR A 210 -25.56 -3.04 -6.52
C THR A 210 -26.18 -2.04 -5.56
N LEU A 211 -27.29 -1.43 -5.97
CA LEU A 211 -28.01 -0.45 -5.17
C LEU A 211 -29.51 -0.79 -5.15
N PRO A 212 -30.20 -0.70 -4.00
CA PRO A 212 -31.66 -0.58 -3.97
C PRO A 212 -32.08 0.61 -4.83
N ASP A 213 -33.09 0.43 -5.69
CA ASP A 213 -33.45 1.47 -6.66
C ASP A 213 -34.11 2.72 -6.01
N GLY A 214 -34.60 2.62 -4.76
CA GLY A 214 -35.25 3.72 -4.03
C GLY A 214 -34.47 4.24 -2.82
N ALA A 215 -34.52 5.57 -2.60
CA ALA A 215 -33.74 6.29 -1.59
C ALA A 215 -33.89 5.77 -0.14
N ALA A 216 -35.06 5.24 0.22
CA ALA A 216 -35.31 4.69 1.55
C ALA A 216 -34.43 3.46 1.87
N GLY A 217 -33.91 2.77 0.85
CA GLY A 217 -32.93 1.68 1.02
C GLY A 217 -31.46 2.14 0.87
N LEU A 218 -31.21 3.36 0.41
CA LEU A 218 -29.83 3.89 0.27
C LEU A 218 -29.32 4.53 1.56
N ALA A 219 -30.23 5.10 2.36
CA ALA A 219 -29.90 5.75 3.62
C ALA A 219 -29.51 4.72 4.70
N GLY A 220 -28.20 4.48 4.85
CA GLY A 220 -27.64 3.70 5.96
C GLY A 220 -27.18 2.28 5.61
N LEU A 221 -27.10 1.89 4.33
CA LEU A 221 -26.44 0.64 3.93
C LEU A 221 -24.94 0.87 3.64
N PRO A 222 -24.03 -0.02 4.10
CA PRO A 222 -22.65 -0.05 3.63
C PRO A 222 -22.60 -0.55 2.17
N ALA A 223 -21.92 0.20 1.30
CA ALA A 223 -21.86 -0.10 -0.13
C ALA A 223 -20.73 -1.10 -0.46
N VAL A 224 -21.02 -2.40 -0.47
CA VAL A 224 -20.06 -3.42 -0.91
C VAL A 224 -20.04 -3.52 -2.45
N PRO A 225 -18.87 -3.44 -3.12
CA PRO A 225 -18.79 -3.60 -4.58
C PRO A 225 -19.21 -5.01 -5.05
N GLY A 226 -20.20 -5.07 -5.93
CA GLY A 226 -20.75 -6.27 -6.55
C GLY A 226 -19.88 -6.83 -7.68
N GLY A 227 -18.65 -7.24 -7.36
CA GLY A 227 -17.73 -7.88 -8.29
C GLY A 227 -16.79 -6.93 -9.05
N ARG A 228 -15.64 -7.47 -9.46
CA ARG A 228 -14.60 -6.77 -10.23
C ARG A 228 -14.57 -7.30 -11.66
N VAL A 229 -14.45 -6.41 -12.64
CA VAL A 229 -14.11 -6.77 -14.03
C VAL A 229 -12.82 -6.06 -14.39
N ALA A 230 -11.78 -6.82 -14.73
CA ALA A 230 -10.53 -6.25 -15.22
C ALA A 230 -10.75 -5.69 -16.64
N ALA A 231 -10.40 -4.43 -16.86
CA ALA A 231 -10.31 -3.87 -18.21
C ALA A 231 -9.08 -4.48 -18.91
N GLY A 232 -9.27 -4.96 -20.15
CA GLY A 232 -8.16 -5.51 -20.93
C GLY A 232 -7.20 -4.42 -21.40
N ASN A 233 -5.90 -4.74 -21.42
CA ASN A 233 -4.80 -3.80 -21.68
C ASN A 233 -4.93 -3.05 -23.02
N ASP A 234 -4.92 -1.71 -22.96
CA ASP A 234 -4.09 -0.86 -23.84
C ASP A 234 -3.95 0.56 -23.21
N PRO A 235 -2.82 1.28 -23.39
CA PRO A 235 -2.53 2.49 -22.63
C PRO A 235 -3.14 3.76 -23.26
N ALA A 236 -4.43 4.02 -22.97
CA ALA A 236 -5.08 5.31 -23.24
C ALA A 236 -6.23 5.58 -22.25
N PRO A 237 -6.56 6.85 -21.92
CA PRO A 237 -7.67 7.16 -21.03
C PRO A 237 -9.02 6.67 -21.59
N VAL A 238 -9.71 5.83 -20.81
CA VAL A 238 -10.90 5.10 -21.26
C VAL A 238 -12.07 6.05 -21.50
N SER A 239 -12.36 6.33 -22.78
CA SER A 239 -13.48 7.19 -23.18
C SER A 239 -14.84 6.52 -22.92
N ALA A 240 -15.84 7.32 -22.54
CA ALA A 240 -17.10 6.91 -21.90
C ALA A 240 -18.08 6.04 -22.73
N THR A 241 -17.68 5.52 -23.90
CA THR A 241 -18.52 4.74 -24.82
C THR A 241 -18.56 3.23 -24.53
N SER A 242 -17.65 2.69 -23.72
CA SER A 242 -17.49 1.23 -23.52
C SER A 242 -18.48 0.59 -22.53
N VAL A 243 -19.10 1.36 -21.63
CA VAL A 243 -19.88 0.78 -20.51
C VAL A 243 -21.30 0.33 -20.91
N GLY A 244 -21.81 0.76 -22.07
CA GLY A 244 -23.15 0.39 -22.55
C GLY A 244 -23.36 -1.11 -22.81
N ALA A 245 -22.28 -1.89 -22.93
CA ALA A 245 -22.35 -3.34 -23.21
C ALA A 245 -22.63 -4.22 -21.96
N LEU A 246 -22.49 -3.68 -20.73
CA LEU A 246 -22.59 -4.46 -19.49
C LEU A 246 -24.01 -4.62 -18.94
N SER A 247 -25.02 -3.98 -19.53
CA SER A 247 -26.41 -4.00 -19.03
C SER A 247 -27.13 -5.36 -19.13
N GLY A 248 -26.48 -6.40 -19.65
CA GLY A 248 -27.14 -7.65 -20.06
C GLY A 248 -27.03 -8.85 -19.10
N ARG A 249 -26.22 -8.82 -18.04
CA ARG A 249 -25.99 -10.01 -17.18
C ARG A 249 -25.80 -9.74 -15.69
N ILE A 250 -26.58 -10.49 -14.91
CA ILE A 250 -26.40 -10.90 -13.51
C ILE A 250 -26.58 -9.80 -12.45
N GLY A 251 -27.47 -10.11 -11.50
CA GLY A 251 -27.46 -9.59 -10.13
C GLY A 251 -27.61 -10.76 -9.15
N GLN A 252 -27.53 -10.44 -7.84
CA GLN A 252 -27.54 -11.33 -6.66
C GLN A 252 -26.18 -12.03 -6.38
N GLY A 253 -25.56 -11.96 -5.19
CA GLY A 253 -25.73 -11.01 -4.05
C GLY A 253 -25.26 -11.53 -2.67
N GLU A 254 -24.41 -10.75 -1.96
CA GLU A 254 -24.04 -10.77 -0.50
C GLU A 254 -23.49 -12.10 0.14
N ALA A 255 -22.58 -12.20 1.15
CA ALA A 255 -21.96 -11.34 2.21
C ALA A 255 -22.63 -11.40 3.63
N ALA A 256 -22.01 -11.12 4.80
CA ALA A 256 -20.64 -11.31 5.42
C ALA A 256 -20.60 -10.69 6.87
N THR A 257 -19.61 -10.99 7.76
CA THR A 257 -19.06 -10.14 8.91
C THR A 257 -19.70 -10.13 10.38
N ALA A 258 -19.00 -10.33 11.55
CA ALA A 258 -19.65 -10.77 12.86
C ALA A 258 -19.24 -10.48 14.39
N GLU A 259 -18.16 -9.75 14.83
CA GLU A 259 -17.11 -10.38 15.74
C GLU A 259 -16.31 -9.30 16.74
N SER A 260 -15.33 -9.51 17.76
CA SER A 260 -14.25 -8.54 18.40
C SER A 260 -13.05 -8.84 19.54
N ASP A 261 -12.47 -7.89 20.40
CA ASP A 261 -11.27 -7.85 21.42
C ASP A 261 -11.34 -8.03 23.04
N ALA A 262 -10.90 -7.29 24.13
CA ALA A 262 -10.13 -6.05 24.53
C ALA A 262 -9.43 -6.01 25.98
N HIS A 263 -9.44 -4.84 26.68
CA HIS A 263 -8.41 -4.17 27.55
C HIS A 263 -8.46 -4.37 29.12
N VAL A 264 -7.64 -3.85 30.10
CA VAL A 264 -6.25 -3.24 30.29
C VAL A 264 -5.95 -2.96 31.83
N GLY A 265 -4.75 -2.53 32.32
CA GLY A 265 -4.50 -2.06 33.74
C GLY A 265 -3.03 -1.91 34.26
N GLN A 266 -2.79 -1.23 35.41
CA GLN A 266 -1.47 -0.80 35.99
C GLN A 266 -1.20 -1.39 37.41
N ALA A 267 -0.07 -1.31 38.15
CA ALA A 267 1.41 -0.99 38.07
C ALA A 267 2.01 -1.28 39.52
N PRO A 268 3.18 -0.79 40.06
CA PRO A 268 4.41 -0.12 39.55
C PRO A 268 5.78 -0.67 40.14
N ALA A 269 6.89 0.10 39.99
CA ALA A 269 8.20 0.20 40.71
C ALA A 269 8.87 -1.00 41.46
N GLY A 270 10.16 -1.29 41.20
CA GLY A 270 10.99 -1.97 42.22
C GLY A 270 12.41 -2.52 41.95
N ALA A 271 12.87 -2.81 40.71
CA ALA A 271 14.20 -3.40 40.49
C ALA A 271 14.80 -3.12 39.10
N ALA A 272 16.13 -2.99 39.01
CA ALA A 272 16.83 -2.79 37.75
C ALA A 272 17.22 -4.11 37.08
N THR A 273 16.65 -4.36 35.90
CA THR A 273 17.04 -5.42 34.95
C THR A 273 17.33 -4.78 33.59
N PRO A 274 18.15 -5.40 32.71
CA PRO A 274 18.49 -4.81 31.42
C PRO A 274 17.25 -4.61 30.54
N PRO A 275 17.19 -3.56 29.70
CA PRO A 275 16.02 -3.25 28.90
C PRO A 275 15.71 -4.42 27.94
N PRO A 276 14.48 -4.97 27.96
CA PRO A 276 14.08 -6.03 27.04
C PRO A 276 14.08 -5.50 25.60
N ALA A 277 14.52 -6.33 24.66
CA ALA A 277 14.65 -5.94 23.26
C ALA A 277 13.29 -5.53 22.66
N VAL A 278 13.21 -4.29 22.16
CA VAL A 278 12.12 -3.85 21.29
C VAL A 278 12.23 -4.62 19.97
N VAL A 279 11.07 -4.98 19.42
CA VAL A 279 10.96 -6.00 18.36
C VAL A 279 10.74 -5.32 17.01
N SER A 280 11.82 -5.14 16.25
CA SER A 280 11.73 -4.82 14.83
C SER A 280 11.43 -6.11 14.04
N PRO A 281 10.31 -6.20 13.29
CA PRO A 281 9.98 -7.42 12.57
C PRO A 281 10.91 -7.62 11.35
N ARG A 282 11.35 -8.86 11.11
CA ARG A 282 12.07 -9.19 9.87
C ARG A 282 11.09 -9.40 8.73
N LEU A 283 11.46 -8.93 7.54
CA LEU A 283 10.60 -8.90 6.36
C LEU A 283 11.03 -9.96 5.33
N LEU A 284 10.10 -10.76 4.83
CA LEU A 284 10.30 -11.58 3.62
C LEU A 284 9.59 -10.91 2.45
N THR A 285 10.29 -10.76 1.32
CA THR A 285 9.81 -10.08 0.12
C THR A 285 10.15 -10.88 -1.14
N GLY A 286 9.28 -10.87 -2.14
CA GLY A 286 9.55 -11.47 -3.46
C GLY A 286 8.32 -12.08 -4.17
N HIS A 287 7.24 -12.36 -3.43
CA HIS A 287 5.92 -12.59 -4.05
C HIS A 287 5.44 -11.33 -4.77
N THR A 288 4.82 -11.48 -5.94
CA THR A 288 4.32 -10.33 -6.72
C THR A 288 2.92 -9.87 -6.27
N GLU A 289 2.15 -10.76 -5.64
CA GLU A 289 0.80 -10.48 -5.12
C GLU A 289 0.59 -11.01 -3.69
N TRP A 290 -0.58 -10.70 -3.12
CA TRP A 290 -0.96 -10.97 -1.73
C TRP A 290 -0.57 -12.36 -1.21
N VAL A 291 0.09 -12.41 -0.06
CA VAL A 291 0.43 -13.67 0.63
C VAL A 291 -0.74 -14.09 1.50
N ARG A 292 -1.28 -15.30 1.28
CA ARG A 292 -2.54 -15.77 1.87
C ARG A 292 -2.35 -16.75 3.02
N ALA A 293 -1.26 -17.52 3.07
CA ALA A 293 -0.98 -18.44 4.16
C ALA A 293 0.52 -18.69 4.35
N VAL A 294 0.89 -19.11 5.57
CA VAL A 294 2.27 -19.43 5.96
C VAL A 294 2.32 -20.66 6.88
N THR A 295 3.32 -21.52 6.67
CA THR A 295 3.64 -22.68 7.53
C THR A 295 5.15 -22.76 7.78
N SER A 296 5.61 -23.35 8.89
CA SER A 296 7.05 -23.52 9.17
C SER A 296 7.38 -24.91 9.69
N TRP A 297 8.62 -25.34 9.49
CA TRP A 297 9.17 -26.58 10.05
C TRP A 297 10.65 -26.44 10.36
N GLN A 298 11.15 -27.35 11.19
CA GLN A 298 12.56 -27.45 11.52
C GLN A 298 13.14 -28.70 10.87
N GLU A 299 14.31 -28.57 10.27
CA GLU A 299 15.13 -29.67 9.76
C GLU A 299 15.93 -30.30 10.92
N GLU A 300 16.38 -31.54 10.77
CA GLU A 300 17.22 -32.26 11.74
C GLU A 300 18.56 -31.55 12.01
N SER A 301 19.00 -30.70 11.06
CA SER A 301 20.14 -29.78 11.19
C SER A 301 19.90 -28.63 12.19
N GLY A 302 18.71 -28.53 12.79
CA GLY A 302 18.27 -27.42 13.64
C GLY A 302 17.80 -26.19 12.86
N ARG A 303 18.06 -26.11 11.55
CA ARG A 303 17.64 -25.03 10.65
C ARG A 303 16.11 -24.98 10.53
N ARG A 304 15.54 -23.78 10.49
CA ARG A 304 14.08 -23.58 10.35
C ARG A 304 13.74 -23.00 8.99
N LEU A 305 12.79 -23.64 8.32
CA LEU A 305 12.24 -23.21 7.03
C LEU A 305 10.81 -22.72 7.20
N LEU A 306 10.39 -21.83 6.30
CA LEU A 306 9.02 -21.32 6.19
C LEU A 306 8.55 -21.50 4.75
N ALA A 307 7.30 -21.91 4.54
CA ALA A 307 6.65 -21.85 3.24
C ALA A 307 5.49 -20.85 3.26
N SER A 308 5.37 -20.04 2.20
CA SER A 308 4.28 -19.07 2.00
C SER A 308 3.52 -19.37 0.71
N ALA A 309 2.19 -19.25 0.75
CA ALA A 309 1.30 -19.34 -0.40
C ALA A 309 0.80 -17.95 -0.78
N SER A 310 0.73 -17.64 -2.09
CA SER A 310 0.32 -16.32 -2.59
C SER A 310 -0.72 -16.41 -3.71
N THR A 311 -1.43 -15.31 -3.90
CA THR A 311 -2.27 -15.08 -5.06
C THR A 311 -1.48 -14.99 -6.38
N ASP A 312 -0.13 -14.90 -6.33
CA ASP A 312 0.77 -15.01 -7.49
C ASP A 312 0.87 -16.42 -8.10
N GLN A 313 0.00 -17.35 -7.66
CA GLN A 313 -0.08 -18.76 -8.08
C GLN A 313 1.12 -19.62 -7.62
N THR A 314 2.06 -19.08 -6.84
CA THR A 314 3.23 -19.80 -6.32
C THR A 314 3.13 -20.14 -4.84
N VAL A 315 3.84 -21.19 -4.45
CA VAL A 315 4.27 -21.42 -3.05
C VAL A 315 5.78 -21.23 -2.97
N ARG A 316 6.28 -20.48 -2.01
CA ARG A 316 7.72 -20.19 -1.87
C ARG A 316 8.26 -20.70 -0.54
N ILE A 317 9.42 -21.33 -0.58
CA ILE A 317 10.13 -21.88 0.58
C ILE A 317 11.31 -20.96 0.90
N TRP A 318 11.42 -20.54 2.15
CA TRP A 318 12.38 -19.58 2.66
C TRP A 318 13.17 -20.16 3.84
N ASP A 319 14.40 -19.71 3.99
CA ASP A 319 15.16 -19.89 5.21
C ASP A 319 14.72 -18.85 6.26
N ALA A 320 14.30 -19.28 7.45
CA ALA A 320 13.80 -18.36 8.48
C ALA A 320 14.90 -17.61 9.25
N ALA A 321 16.18 -17.97 9.04
CA ALA A 321 17.32 -17.40 9.76
C ALA A 321 18.04 -16.28 8.96
N ASP A 322 18.13 -16.39 7.63
CA ASP A 322 18.68 -15.35 6.75
C ASP A 322 17.61 -14.65 5.87
N GLY A 323 16.40 -15.21 5.77
CA GLY A 323 15.30 -14.68 4.95
C GLY A 323 15.39 -15.00 3.45
N ARG A 324 16.35 -15.83 3.05
CA ARG A 324 16.63 -16.18 1.65
C ARG A 324 15.56 -17.09 1.07
N LEU A 325 15.08 -16.76 -0.12
CA LEU A 325 14.29 -17.65 -0.96
C LEU A 325 15.13 -18.89 -1.34
N ILE A 326 14.68 -20.07 -0.95
CA ILE A 326 15.30 -21.36 -1.27
C ILE A 326 14.70 -21.91 -2.57
N ARG A 327 13.37 -21.80 -2.73
CA ARG A 327 12.64 -22.44 -3.82
C ARG A 327 11.30 -21.75 -4.11
N THR A 328 10.94 -21.65 -5.37
CA THR A 328 9.57 -21.38 -5.83
C THR A 328 8.95 -22.68 -6.33
N LEU A 329 7.70 -22.94 -5.98
CA LEU A 329 6.87 -24.04 -6.44
C LEU A 329 5.79 -23.45 -7.35
N GLU A 330 5.82 -23.82 -8.62
CA GLU A 330 4.97 -23.28 -9.68
C GLU A 330 4.09 -24.39 -10.26
N GLY A 331 2.84 -24.07 -10.60
CA GLY A 331 1.97 -24.98 -11.35
C GLY A 331 0.49 -24.93 -11.01
N HIS A 332 0.07 -24.33 -9.88
CA HIS A 332 -1.34 -23.93 -9.70
C HIS A 332 -1.73 -22.97 -10.82
N THR A 333 -2.98 -23.06 -11.31
CA THR A 333 -3.48 -22.20 -12.40
C THR A 333 -4.35 -21.05 -11.90
N GLY A 334 -4.21 -20.72 -10.62
CA GLY A 334 -4.92 -19.65 -9.93
C GLY A 334 -4.31 -19.41 -8.54
N PRO A 335 -4.65 -18.29 -7.88
CA PRO A 335 -4.25 -17.97 -6.51
C PRO A 335 -4.22 -19.16 -5.53
N VAL A 336 -3.12 -19.28 -4.79
CA VAL A 336 -2.96 -20.29 -3.73
C VAL A 336 -3.38 -19.69 -2.39
N LEU A 337 -4.30 -20.36 -1.70
CA LEU A 337 -4.98 -19.82 -0.51
C LEU A 337 -4.42 -20.39 0.81
N ALA A 338 -4.07 -21.68 0.84
CA ALA A 338 -3.51 -22.31 2.04
C ALA A 338 -2.31 -23.22 1.73
N VAL A 339 -1.46 -23.43 2.74
CA VAL A 339 -0.33 -24.37 2.69
C VAL A 339 -0.16 -25.07 4.04
N THR A 340 0.02 -26.39 4.01
CA THR A 340 0.34 -27.24 5.17
C THR A 340 1.53 -28.15 4.87
N SER A 341 2.20 -28.67 5.89
CA SER A 341 3.43 -29.46 5.72
C SER A 341 3.54 -30.61 6.71
N TRP A 342 4.15 -31.71 6.29
CA TRP A 342 4.44 -32.86 7.15
C TRP A 342 5.79 -33.50 6.83
N GLN A 343 6.25 -34.39 7.71
CA GLN A 343 7.39 -35.26 7.48
C GLN A 343 6.89 -36.70 7.31
N GLU A 344 7.51 -37.46 6.42
CA GLU A 344 7.32 -38.90 6.27
C GLU A 344 8.29 -39.66 7.20
N ALA A 345 8.01 -40.93 7.48
CA ALA A 345 8.91 -41.77 8.31
C ALA A 345 10.31 -42.01 7.67
N SER A 346 10.46 -41.66 6.39
CA SER A 346 11.73 -41.62 5.65
C SER A 346 12.56 -40.33 5.89
N GLY A 347 12.11 -39.44 6.78
CA GLY A 347 12.71 -38.11 7.02
C GLY A 347 12.31 -37.05 5.99
N ARG A 348 11.75 -37.45 4.85
CA ARG A 348 11.34 -36.59 3.74
C ARG A 348 10.24 -35.61 4.14
N ARG A 349 10.37 -34.32 3.76
CA ARG A 349 9.38 -33.27 4.03
C ARG A 349 8.49 -33.04 2.82
N LEU A 350 7.17 -33.10 3.02
CA LEU A 350 6.16 -32.81 2.01
C LEU A 350 5.34 -31.57 2.36
N LEU A 351 4.82 -30.92 1.33
CA LEU A 351 3.92 -29.77 1.39
C LEU A 351 2.60 -30.14 0.68
N ALA A 352 1.47 -29.67 1.19
CA ALA A 352 0.22 -29.60 0.42
C ALA A 352 -0.26 -28.15 0.34
N SER A 353 -0.63 -27.70 -0.85
CA SER A 353 -1.14 -26.35 -1.13
C SER A 353 -2.55 -26.41 -1.71
N ALA A 354 -3.42 -25.49 -1.30
CA ALA A 354 -4.81 -25.39 -1.74
C ALA A 354 -4.98 -24.21 -2.71
N GLY A 355 -5.56 -24.46 -3.88
CA GLY A 355 -5.72 -23.47 -4.93
C GLY A 355 -7.17 -23.06 -5.20
N THR A 356 -7.33 -21.84 -5.69
CA THR A 356 -8.56 -21.38 -6.37
C THR A 356 -8.86 -22.16 -7.66
N ASP A 357 -7.89 -22.93 -8.19
CA ASP A 357 -8.05 -23.84 -9.33
C ASP A 357 -8.80 -25.14 -8.99
N GLY A 358 -9.44 -25.23 -7.82
CA GLY A 358 -10.19 -26.42 -7.37
C GLY A 358 -9.32 -27.61 -6.98
N THR A 359 -7.99 -27.42 -6.89
CA THR A 359 -7.04 -28.49 -6.57
C THR A 359 -6.33 -28.31 -5.23
N VAL A 360 -5.97 -29.44 -4.62
CA VAL A 360 -4.88 -29.49 -3.62
C VAL A 360 -3.68 -30.18 -4.26
N ARG A 361 -2.50 -29.57 -4.19
CA ARG A 361 -1.27 -30.10 -4.81
C ARG A 361 -0.27 -30.52 -3.75
N ILE A 362 0.29 -31.71 -3.90
CA ILE A 362 1.27 -32.30 -2.98
C ILE A 362 2.66 -32.18 -3.62
N TRP A 363 3.60 -31.57 -2.91
CA TRP A 363 4.95 -31.27 -3.37
C TRP A 363 6.00 -31.87 -2.44
N ASP A 364 7.13 -32.25 -3.03
CA ASP A 364 8.36 -32.49 -2.29
C ASP A 364 9.00 -31.14 -1.90
N ALA A 365 9.27 -30.92 -0.62
CA ALA A 365 9.84 -29.66 -0.16
C ALA A 365 11.36 -29.53 -0.44
N ALA A 366 12.06 -30.63 -0.69
CA ALA A 366 13.50 -30.66 -0.91
C ALA A 366 13.87 -30.33 -2.37
N ASP A 367 13.22 -30.98 -3.35
CA ASP A 367 13.45 -30.72 -4.78
C ASP A 367 12.41 -29.78 -5.43
N GLY A 368 11.21 -29.64 -4.84
CA GLY A 368 10.08 -28.84 -5.35
C GLY A 368 9.17 -29.54 -6.34
N ARG A 369 9.37 -30.83 -6.58
CA ARG A 369 8.62 -31.59 -7.57
C ARG A 369 7.19 -31.82 -7.11
N LEU A 370 6.24 -31.54 -8.00
CA LEU A 370 4.85 -31.96 -7.85
C LEU A 370 4.78 -33.49 -7.80
N ILE A 371 4.26 -34.04 -6.71
CA ILE A 371 4.09 -35.48 -6.47
C ILE A 371 2.71 -35.93 -6.94
N GLY A 372 1.67 -35.13 -6.66
CA GLY A 372 0.30 -35.45 -7.00
C GLY A 372 -0.63 -34.25 -6.91
N THR A 373 -1.75 -34.33 -7.60
CA THR A 373 -2.80 -33.30 -7.64
C THR A 373 -4.13 -33.95 -7.26
N LEU A 374 -4.71 -33.50 -6.16
CA LEU A 374 -6.05 -33.87 -5.70
C LEU A 374 -7.05 -32.95 -6.40
N ALA A 375 -7.78 -33.49 -7.37
CA ALA A 375 -8.78 -32.77 -8.14
C ALA A 375 -10.16 -33.37 -7.89
N GLY A 376 -11.18 -32.50 -7.81
CA GLY A 376 -12.58 -32.94 -7.68
C GLY A 376 -13.50 -31.97 -6.93
N HIS A 377 -12.96 -30.98 -6.22
CA HIS A 377 -13.76 -29.83 -5.79
C HIS A 377 -14.23 -29.03 -7.01
N THR A 378 -15.46 -28.50 -6.95
CA THR A 378 -16.04 -27.68 -8.03
C THR A 378 -15.90 -26.17 -7.80
N GLY A 379 -15.31 -25.78 -6.66
CA GLY A 379 -15.07 -24.40 -6.27
C GLY A 379 -13.66 -24.20 -5.66
N PRO A 380 -13.30 -22.96 -5.30
CA PRO A 380 -11.98 -22.64 -4.75
C PRO A 380 -11.67 -23.40 -3.46
N VAL A 381 -10.50 -24.03 -3.36
CA VAL A 381 -10.07 -24.69 -2.10
C VAL A 381 -9.41 -23.66 -1.19
N ARG A 382 -10.07 -23.33 -0.07
CA ARG A 382 -9.69 -22.23 0.84
C ARG A 382 -8.72 -22.66 1.92
N ALA A 383 -8.86 -23.87 2.47
CA ALA A 383 -7.96 -24.40 3.49
C ALA A 383 -7.61 -25.89 3.31
N VAL A 384 -6.47 -26.31 3.86
CA VAL A 384 -6.01 -27.70 3.88
C VAL A 384 -5.30 -28.04 5.19
N THR A 385 -5.63 -29.19 5.78
CA THR A 385 -4.99 -29.75 6.97
C THR A 385 -4.65 -31.22 6.78
N SER A 386 -3.70 -31.77 7.54
CA SER A 386 -3.25 -33.15 7.41
C SER A 386 -3.12 -33.87 8.75
N TRP A 387 -3.32 -35.19 8.75
CA TRP A 387 -3.03 -36.05 9.90
C TRP A 387 -2.50 -37.41 9.46
N GLN A 388 -1.91 -38.13 10.41
CA GLN A 388 -1.50 -39.52 10.24
C GLN A 388 -2.46 -40.40 11.03
N GLU A 389 -2.87 -41.52 10.46
CA GLU A 389 -3.58 -42.59 11.15
C GLU A 389 -2.58 -43.54 11.84
N ALA A 390 -3.03 -44.31 12.84
CA ALA A 390 -2.19 -45.31 13.51
C ALA A 390 -1.66 -46.41 12.57
N SER A 391 -2.28 -46.57 11.40
CA SER A 391 -1.82 -47.41 10.28
C SER A 391 -0.60 -46.86 9.53
N GLY A 392 -0.14 -45.65 9.86
CA GLY A 392 0.90 -44.91 9.13
C GLY A 392 0.38 -44.10 7.94
N ARG A 393 -0.88 -44.31 7.53
CA ARG A 393 -1.53 -43.62 6.41
C ARG A 393 -1.66 -42.12 6.66
N ARG A 394 -1.27 -41.29 5.69
CA ARG A 394 -1.43 -39.82 5.72
C ARG A 394 -2.74 -39.46 5.03
N LEU A 395 -3.62 -38.76 5.74
CA LEU A 395 -4.85 -38.18 5.18
C LEU A 395 -4.75 -36.65 5.17
N LEU A 396 -5.46 -36.06 4.21
CA LEU A 396 -5.65 -34.61 4.04
C LEU A 396 -7.14 -34.30 4.14
N ALA A 397 -7.53 -33.22 4.82
CA ALA A 397 -8.86 -32.63 4.67
C ALA A 397 -8.72 -31.24 4.02
N SER A 398 -9.57 -30.97 3.04
CA SER A 398 -9.65 -29.69 2.33
C SER A 398 -11.04 -29.06 2.47
N ALA A 399 -11.08 -27.75 2.70
CA ALA A 399 -12.29 -26.95 2.79
C ALA A 399 -12.40 -26.05 1.54
N SER A 400 -13.61 -25.87 1.01
CA SER A 400 -13.82 -25.33 -0.33
C SER A 400 -15.10 -24.49 -0.46
N GLY A 401 -15.09 -23.58 -1.43
CA GLY A 401 -16.27 -22.85 -1.91
C GLY A 401 -17.24 -23.68 -2.77
N ASP A 402 -17.21 -25.01 -2.66
CA ASP A 402 -18.25 -25.92 -3.14
C ASP A 402 -19.07 -26.52 -1.97
N GLU A 403 -19.15 -25.81 -0.84
CA GLU A 403 -19.91 -26.16 0.37
C GLU A 403 -19.43 -27.46 1.08
N THR A 404 -18.40 -28.13 0.55
CA THR A 404 -17.89 -29.41 1.09
C THR A 404 -16.55 -29.31 1.80
N VAL A 405 -16.37 -30.16 2.82
CA VAL A 405 -15.04 -30.58 3.28
C VAL A 405 -14.76 -31.97 2.70
N ARG A 406 -13.61 -32.17 2.06
CA ARG A 406 -13.25 -33.47 1.47
C ARG A 406 -12.03 -34.07 2.14
N ILE A 407 -12.10 -35.36 2.44
CA ILE A 407 -11.01 -36.16 3.02
C ILE A 407 -10.38 -36.98 1.91
N TRP A 408 -9.08 -36.87 1.75
CA TRP A 408 -8.28 -37.51 0.71
C TRP A 408 -7.17 -38.36 1.32
N ASP A 409 -6.80 -39.42 0.62
CA ASP A 409 -5.55 -40.14 0.85
C ASP A 409 -4.39 -39.38 0.19
N ALA A 410 -3.33 -39.10 0.95
CA ALA A 410 -2.20 -38.34 0.43
C ALA A 410 -1.21 -39.17 -0.41
N ALA A 411 -1.36 -40.50 -0.45
CA ALA A 411 -0.44 -41.40 -1.15
C ALA A 411 -0.91 -41.78 -2.56
N ASP A 412 -2.20 -42.12 -2.74
CA ASP A 412 -2.81 -42.43 -4.04
C ASP A 412 -3.67 -41.28 -4.61
N GLY A 413 -3.92 -40.23 -3.81
CA GLY A 413 -4.74 -39.08 -4.15
C GLY A 413 -6.25 -39.33 -4.14
N ARG A 414 -6.70 -40.50 -3.67
CA ARG A 414 -8.11 -40.91 -3.74
C ARG A 414 -8.97 -40.15 -2.74
N LEU A 415 -10.12 -39.67 -3.20
CA LEU A 415 -11.19 -39.17 -2.34
C LEU A 415 -11.70 -40.30 -1.43
N VAL A 416 -11.57 -40.11 -0.11
CA VAL A 416 -12.00 -41.04 0.93
C VAL A 416 -13.41 -40.70 1.41
N ARG A 417 -13.74 -39.41 1.49
CA ARG A 417 -15.05 -38.90 1.96
C ARG A 417 -15.32 -37.48 1.47
N THR A 418 -16.59 -37.19 1.23
CA THR A 418 -17.13 -35.82 1.19
C THR A 418 -17.95 -35.63 2.47
N LEU A 419 -17.80 -34.47 3.11
CA LEU A 419 -18.60 -34.01 4.24
C LEU A 419 -19.49 -32.88 3.72
N GLU A 420 -20.80 -33.11 3.75
CA GLU A 420 -21.83 -32.23 3.19
C GLU A 420 -22.71 -31.72 4.33
N GLY A 421 -23.09 -30.44 4.30
CA GLY A 421 -24.03 -29.88 5.28
C GLY A 421 -23.73 -28.46 5.76
N HIS A 422 -22.57 -27.87 5.47
CA HIS A 422 -22.49 -26.41 5.36
C HIS A 422 -23.40 -25.95 4.22
N THR A 423 -23.95 -24.74 4.30
CA THR A 423 -24.86 -24.17 3.30
C THR A 423 -24.30 -22.94 2.58
N ASP A 424 -22.99 -22.77 2.68
CA ASP A 424 -22.18 -21.74 2.01
C ASP A 424 -20.70 -22.21 2.01
N TRP A 425 -19.80 -21.39 1.48
CA TRP A 425 -18.37 -21.68 1.37
C TRP A 425 -17.73 -22.12 2.69
N VAL A 426 -16.86 -23.14 2.63
CA VAL A 426 -16.10 -23.58 3.81
C VAL A 426 -14.72 -22.93 3.79
N SER A 427 -14.51 -21.98 4.71
CA SER A 427 -13.31 -21.14 4.76
C SER A 427 -12.11 -21.78 5.45
N ALA A 428 -12.31 -22.55 6.53
CA ALA A 428 -11.22 -23.21 7.25
C ALA A 428 -11.54 -24.64 7.72
N VAL A 429 -10.48 -25.43 7.95
CA VAL A 429 -10.58 -26.78 8.54
C VAL A 429 -9.38 -27.10 9.43
N THR A 430 -9.64 -27.69 10.60
CA THR A 430 -8.64 -28.19 11.55
C THR A 430 -9.02 -29.59 12.04
N SER A 431 -8.07 -30.35 12.59
CA SER A 431 -8.28 -31.74 13.02
C SER A 431 -7.69 -32.03 14.41
N TRP A 432 -8.26 -33.00 15.12
CA TRP A 432 -7.68 -33.54 16.35
C TRP A 432 -8.00 -35.01 16.57
N GLN A 433 -7.23 -35.65 17.46
CA GLN A 433 -7.55 -36.97 17.98
C GLN A 433 -8.13 -36.83 19.39
N GLU A 434 -9.16 -37.60 19.70
CA GLU A 434 -9.56 -37.90 21.07
C GLU A 434 -8.66 -39.02 21.64
N GLU A 435 -8.63 -39.17 22.97
CA GLU A 435 -7.94 -40.27 23.66
C GLU A 435 -8.54 -41.66 23.30
N SER A 436 -9.80 -41.68 22.86
CA SER A 436 -10.49 -42.84 22.26
C SER A 436 -9.86 -43.34 20.95
N GLY A 437 -8.90 -42.61 20.38
CA GLY A 437 -8.34 -42.84 19.04
C GLY A 437 -9.16 -42.24 17.90
N ARG A 438 -10.37 -41.74 18.20
CA ARG A 438 -11.29 -41.11 17.23
C ARG A 438 -10.69 -39.82 16.67
N ARG A 439 -10.75 -39.64 15.35
CA ARG A 439 -10.33 -38.41 14.65
C ARG A 439 -11.56 -37.53 14.42
N LEU A 440 -11.53 -36.32 14.95
CA LEU A 440 -12.52 -35.28 14.65
C LEU A 440 -11.93 -34.18 13.78
N LEU A 441 -12.81 -33.51 13.03
CA LEU A 441 -12.54 -32.31 12.25
C LEU A 441 -13.44 -31.19 12.77
N ALA A 442 -12.94 -29.96 12.82
CA ALA A 442 -13.79 -28.77 12.85
C ALA A 442 -13.58 -27.96 11.58
N SER A 443 -14.67 -27.56 10.93
CA SER A 443 -14.66 -26.65 9.80
C SER A 443 -15.41 -25.37 10.14
N ALA A 444 -14.95 -24.25 9.57
CA ALA A 444 -15.59 -22.94 9.70
C ALA A 444 -16.16 -22.54 8.34
N GLY A 445 -17.41 -22.09 8.33
CA GLY A 445 -18.15 -21.76 7.13
C GLY A 445 -18.61 -20.31 7.08
N ASP A 446 -18.77 -19.84 5.85
CA ASP A 446 -19.42 -18.58 5.52
C ASP A 446 -20.95 -18.68 5.85
N ASP A 447 -21.45 -19.89 6.10
CA ASP A 447 -22.79 -20.17 6.67
C ASP A 447 -22.97 -19.79 8.15
N ARG A 448 -22.05 -19.01 8.72
CA ARG A 448 -22.02 -18.53 10.13
C ARG A 448 -21.71 -19.60 11.18
N THR A 449 -21.42 -20.84 10.78
CA THR A 449 -21.25 -21.95 11.72
C THR A 449 -19.81 -22.48 11.80
N VAL A 450 -19.45 -23.03 12.96
CA VAL A 450 -18.36 -24.01 13.07
C VAL A 450 -18.97 -25.40 13.22
N ARG A 451 -18.61 -26.34 12.36
CA ARG A 451 -19.16 -27.71 12.37
C ARG A 451 -18.11 -28.72 12.76
N ILE A 452 -18.45 -29.57 13.73
CA ILE A 452 -17.61 -30.67 14.21
C ILE A 452 -18.06 -31.95 13.55
N TRP A 453 -17.15 -32.64 12.88
CA TRP A 453 -17.39 -33.86 12.12
C TRP A 453 -16.54 -35.01 12.63
N ASP A 454 -17.07 -36.22 12.53
CA ASP A 454 -16.32 -37.45 12.70
C ASP A 454 -15.62 -37.80 11.39
N ALA A 455 -14.29 -37.92 11.40
CA ALA A 455 -13.52 -38.19 10.19
C ALA A 455 -13.58 -39.66 9.73
N ALA A 456 -14.10 -40.57 10.57
CA ALA A 456 -14.12 -42.02 10.33
C ALA A 456 -15.42 -42.51 9.64
N ASP A 457 -16.58 -41.90 9.96
CA ASP A 457 -17.86 -42.15 9.26
C ASP A 457 -18.31 -40.95 8.38
N GLY A 458 -17.87 -39.73 8.68
CA GLY A 458 -18.26 -38.49 8.00
C GLY A 458 -19.43 -37.75 8.65
N ARG A 459 -19.93 -38.23 9.79
CA ARG A 459 -21.13 -37.71 10.44
C ARG A 459 -20.89 -36.36 11.10
N LEU A 460 -21.81 -35.42 10.89
CA LEU A 460 -21.90 -34.19 11.68
C LEU A 460 -22.17 -34.55 13.16
N VAL A 461 -21.22 -34.21 14.03
CA VAL A 461 -21.28 -34.44 15.48
C VAL A 461 -21.93 -33.24 16.17
N ARG A 462 -21.66 -32.01 15.69
CA ARG A 462 -22.13 -30.77 16.29
C ARG A 462 -22.11 -29.61 15.32
N THR A 463 -23.07 -28.70 15.44
CA THR A 463 -22.99 -27.33 14.88
C THR A 463 -22.80 -26.37 16.05
N LEU A 464 -21.88 -25.41 15.89
CA LEU A 464 -21.66 -24.30 16.83
C LEU A 464 -22.21 -23.04 16.18
N GLU A 465 -23.21 -22.45 16.82
CA GLU A 465 -23.95 -21.27 16.36
C GLU A 465 -23.72 -20.13 17.35
N GLY A 466 -23.52 -18.90 16.86
CA GLY A 466 -23.33 -17.73 17.72
C GLY A 466 -22.38 -16.66 17.20
N HIS A 467 -21.55 -16.96 16.19
CA HIS A 467 -21.12 -15.90 15.26
C HIS A 467 -22.38 -15.39 14.55
N THR A 468 -22.52 -14.07 14.43
CA THR A 468 -23.68 -13.48 13.73
C THR A 468 -23.54 -13.57 12.22
N ASP A 469 -22.37 -13.97 11.71
CA ASP A 469 -22.02 -14.01 10.29
C ASP A 469 -20.78 -14.87 9.98
N TRP A 470 -20.25 -14.79 8.75
CA TRP A 470 -19.13 -15.58 8.19
C TRP A 470 -18.00 -15.93 9.17
N VAL A 471 -17.56 -17.20 9.13
CA VAL A 471 -16.48 -17.74 9.98
C VAL A 471 -15.27 -18.18 9.14
N SER A 472 -14.27 -17.30 9.04
CA SER A 472 -13.08 -17.45 8.20
C SER A 472 -11.99 -18.38 8.75
N ALA A 473 -11.88 -18.60 10.06
CA ALA A 473 -10.82 -19.43 10.65
C ALA A 473 -11.25 -20.28 11.86
N VAL A 474 -10.60 -21.43 12.05
CA VAL A 474 -10.77 -22.28 13.24
C VAL A 474 -9.47 -22.99 13.64
N THR A 475 -9.16 -23.01 14.94
CA THR A 475 -8.02 -23.72 15.55
C THR A 475 -8.45 -24.47 16.81
N SER A 476 -7.68 -25.46 17.26
CA SER A 476 -8.04 -26.32 18.41
C SER A 476 -6.87 -26.57 19.37
N TRP A 477 -7.17 -26.75 20.66
CA TRP A 477 -6.20 -27.21 21.66
C TRP A 477 -6.85 -28.05 22.75
N GLN A 478 -6.04 -28.87 23.41
CA GLN A 478 -6.42 -29.62 24.60
C GLN A 478 -5.90 -28.85 25.83
N GLU A 479 -6.71 -28.78 26.87
CA GLU A 479 -6.28 -28.35 28.20
C GLU A 479 -5.69 -29.53 28.98
N GLU A 480 -4.93 -29.26 30.04
CA GLU A 480 -4.37 -30.29 30.94
C GLU A 480 -5.46 -31.11 31.66
N SER A 481 -6.70 -30.60 31.71
CA SER A 481 -7.91 -31.28 32.17
C SER A 481 -8.44 -32.35 31.20
N GLY A 482 -7.82 -32.53 30.03
CA GLY A 482 -8.31 -33.35 28.92
C GLY A 482 -9.38 -32.66 28.06
N ARG A 483 -9.93 -31.52 28.51
CA ARG A 483 -10.96 -30.76 27.80
C ARG A 483 -10.45 -30.28 26.44
N ARG A 484 -11.29 -30.38 25.40
CA ARG A 484 -10.95 -29.94 24.04
C ARG A 484 -11.68 -28.64 23.71
N LEU A 485 -10.90 -27.58 23.48
CA LEU A 485 -11.41 -26.26 23.12
C LEU A 485 -11.13 -25.93 21.64
N LEU A 486 -12.00 -25.09 21.08
CA LEU A 486 -11.87 -24.49 19.76
C LEU A 486 -11.80 -22.98 19.91
N ALA A 487 -11.00 -22.32 19.08
CA ALA A 487 -11.12 -20.89 18.81
C ALA A 487 -11.49 -20.70 17.34
N SER A 488 -12.48 -19.87 17.06
CA SER A 488 -12.86 -19.49 15.70
C SER A 488 -12.91 -17.98 15.53
N ALA A 489 -12.59 -17.56 14.31
CA ALA A 489 -12.62 -16.19 13.87
C ALA A 489 -13.35 -16.08 12.53
N GLY A 490 -13.74 -14.88 12.15
CA GLY A 490 -14.76 -14.56 11.18
C GLY A 490 -14.46 -13.29 10.41
N ASP A 491 -15.50 -12.64 9.91
CA ASP A 491 -15.33 -11.47 9.06
C ASP A 491 -15.73 -10.14 9.72
N ASP A 492 -15.77 -10.03 11.07
CA ASP A 492 -15.75 -8.68 11.68
C ASP A 492 -15.22 -8.61 13.11
N ARG A 493 -13.97 -9.02 13.39
CA ARG A 493 -13.12 -8.67 14.56
C ARG A 493 -12.79 -9.76 15.63
N THR A 494 -13.56 -10.83 15.87
CA THR A 494 -13.39 -11.72 17.08
C THR A 494 -12.13 -12.59 17.15
N VAL A 495 -11.98 -13.20 18.33
CA VAL A 495 -11.99 -14.66 18.41
C VAL A 495 -13.11 -15.15 19.35
N ARG A 496 -13.88 -16.19 18.99
CA ARG A 496 -14.81 -16.89 19.90
C ARG A 496 -14.21 -18.21 20.37
N ILE A 497 -14.30 -18.51 21.67
CA ILE A 497 -13.79 -19.76 22.26
C ILE A 497 -14.95 -20.66 22.65
N TRP A 498 -14.88 -21.93 22.27
CA TRP A 498 -15.94 -22.93 22.42
C TRP A 498 -15.42 -24.21 23.08
N ASP A 499 -16.29 -24.87 23.82
CA ASP A 499 -16.13 -26.28 24.21
C ASP A 499 -16.51 -27.20 23.04
N ALA A 500 -15.64 -28.14 22.65
CA ALA A 500 -15.91 -29.07 21.55
C ALA A 500 -16.83 -30.25 21.93
N ALA A 501 -16.91 -30.58 23.23
CA ALA A 501 -17.59 -31.74 23.77
C ALA A 501 -19.08 -31.48 24.09
N ASP A 502 -19.47 -30.26 24.46
CA ASP A 502 -20.88 -29.85 24.55
C ASP A 502 -21.33 -28.84 23.48
N GLY A 503 -20.42 -27.97 23.00
CA GLY A 503 -20.68 -26.93 22.00
C GLY A 503 -20.94 -25.54 22.57
N SER A 504 -20.77 -25.35 23.87
CA SER A 504 -21.00 -24.06 24.55
C SER A 504 -19.98 -23.00 24.13
N LEU A 505 -20.48 -21.78 23.92
CA LEU A 505 -19.66 -20.58 23.79
C LEU A 505 -19.13 -20.19 25.17
N LEU A 506 -17.81 -20.25 25.36
CA LEU A 506 -17.12 -19.96 26.61
C LEU A 506 -16.62 -18.51 26.68
N ARG A 507 -16.20 -17.95 25.53
CA ARG A 507 -15.79 -16.55 25.39
C ARG A 507 -16.24 -15.97 24.05
N THR A 508 -16.73 -14.75 24.11
CA THR A 508 -16.53 -13.75 23.06
C THR A 508 -15.40 -12.84 23.51
N LEU A 509 -14.59 -12.36 22.57
CA LEU A 509 -13.64 -11.28 22.76
C LEU A 509 -14.30 -10.04 22.09
N ASP A 510 -14.27 -8.81 22.66
CA ASP A 510 -14.92 -7.59 22.09
C ASP A 510 -14.09 -6.25 22.05
N GLY A 511 -13.98 -5.56 20.88
CA GLY A 511 -13.11 -4.40 20.48
C GLY A 511 -11.98 -4.40 19.34
N HIS A 512 -11.66 -5.45 18.54
CA HIS A 512 -10.86 -5.30 17.25
C HIS A 512 -11.69 -4.37 16.32
N THR A 513 -11.22 -3.83 15.18
CA THR A 513 -12.09 -2.91 14.36
C THR A 513 -12.66 -3.45 13.05
N ASP A 514 -12.06 -4.48 12.44
CA ASP A 514 -12.47 -5.03 11.13
C ASP A 514 -12.21 -6.57 11.07
N PRO A 515 -12.76 -7.33 10.08
CA PRO A 515 -12.63 -8.79 9.88
C PRO A 515 -11.39 -9.54 10.41
N VAL A 516 -11.52 -10.68 11.11
CA VAL A 516 -10.37 -11.55 11.54
C VAL A 516 -10.27 -12.84 10.75
N TRP A 517 -9.50 -12.81 9.68
CA TRP A 517 -9.38 -13.94 8.75
C TRP A 517 -8.48 -15.09 9.23
N ALA A 518 -7.72 -14.92 10.32
CA ALA A 518 -6.92 -16.01 10.88
C ALA A 518 -6.77 -15.94 12.39
N VAL A 519 -6.88 -17.12 13.03
CA VAL A 519 -6.56 -17.33 14.44
C VAL A 519 -5.60 -18.51 14.62
N THR A 520 -4.54 -18.30 15.41
CA THR A 520 -3.59 -19.34 15.84
C THR A 520 -3.49 -19.40 17.36
N SER A 521 -2.94 -20.47 17.92
CA SER A 521 -2.82 -20.63 19.37
C SER A 521 -1.55 -21.37 19.79
N TRP A 522 -1.03 -21.04 20.97
CA TRP A 522 0.09 -21.75 21.59
C TRP A 522 -0.08 -21.85 23.10
N GLN A 523 0.71 -22.73 23.71
CA GLN A 523 0.87 -22.84 25.16
C GLN A 523 2.24 -22.25 25.52
N GLU A 524 2.30 -21.42 26.56
CA GLU A 524 3.56 -20.94 27.13
C GLU A 524 4.10 -21.95 28.16
N GLN A 525 5.35 -21.77 28.60
CA GLN A 525 6.02 -22.67 29.55
C GLN A 525 5.33 -22.83 30.92
N SER A 526 4.37 -21.97 31.29
CA SER A 526 3.58 -22.06 32.53
C SER A 526 2.33 -22.94 32.42
N GLY A 527 2.05 -23.49 31.23
CA GLY A 527 0.80 -24.21 30.93
C GLY A 527 -0.32 -23.30 30.39
N ARG A 528 -0.21 -21.98 30.57
CA ARG A 528 -1.20 -20.98 30.09
C ARG A 528 -1.31 -20.96 28.56
N ARG A 529 -2.52 -20.77 28.02
CA ARG A 529 -2.80 -20.79 26.58
C ARG A 529 -3.04 -19.39 26.03
N LEU A 530 -2.30 -19.02 24.99
CA LEU A 530 -2.41 -17.75 24.28
C LEU A 530 -2.93 -17.97 22.86
N LEU A 531 -3.66 -16.99 22.33
CA LEU A 531 -4.11 -16.94 20.93
C LEU A 531 -3.48 -15.73 20.23
N ALA A 532 -3.38 -15.78 18.90
CA ALA A 532 -3.19 -14.58 18.10
C ALA A 532 -4.17 -14.54 16.93
N SER A 533 -4.80 -13.39 16.73
CA SER A 533 -5.71 -13.04 15.63
C SER A 533 -5.00 -12.14 14.61
N ALA A 534 -5.38 -12.22 13.34
CA ALA A 534 -4.93 -11.34 12.26
C ALA A 534 -6.12 -10.77 11.50
N SER A 535 -6.13 -9.45 11.30
CA SER A 535 -7.33 -8.69 10.95
C SER A 535 -7.19 -7.76 9.74
N MET A 536 -8.33 -7.44 9.14
CA MET A 536 -8.53 -6.35 8.19
C MET A 536 -8.24 -4.96 8.77
N ASP A 537 -8.19 -4.81 10.11
CA ASP A 537 -7.77 -3.57 10.78
C ASP A 537 -6.25 -3.34 10.74
N GLN A 538 -5.54 -4.16 9.95
CA GLN A 538 -4.10 -4.09 9.71
C GLN A 538 -3.25 -4.49 10.95
N THR A 539 -3.88 -4.99 12.01
CA THR A 539 -3.19 -5.45 13.23
C THR A 539 -3.15 -6.97 13.37
N VAL A 540 -2.24 -7.43 14.22
CA VAL A 540 -2.27 -8.78 14.82
C VAL A 540 -2.41 -8.60 16.33
N ARG A 541 -3.39 -9.25 16.96
CA ARG A 541 -3.65 -9.08 18.40
C ARG A 541 -3.45 -10.39 19.15
N ILE A 542 -2.88 -10.29 20.36
CA ILE A 542 -2.49 -11.44 21.19
C ILE A 542 -3.37 -11.50 22.43
N TRP A 543 -4.03 -12.63 22.57
CA TRP A 543 -5.04 -12.93 23.59
C TRP A 543 -4.50 -13.86 24.64
N ASP A 544 -4.95 -13.67 25.87
CA ASP A 544 -5.04 -14.79 26.78
C ASP A 544 -6.34 -15.57 26.59
N ALA A 545 -6.27 -16.90 26.44
CA ALA A 545 -7.47 -17.72 26.30
C ALA A 545 -8.20 -17.97 27.64
N ALA A 546 -7.50 -17.86 28.77
CA ALA A 546 -8.02 -18.22 30.09
C ALA A 546 -8.84 -17.09 30.75
N ASP A 547 -8.41 -15.83 30.64
CA ASP A 547 -9.17 -14.64 31.07
C ASP A 547 -9.86 -13.87 29.93
N GLY A 548 -9.40 -14.01 28.68
CA GLY A 548 -9.94 -13.33 27.48
C GLY A 548 -9.31 -11.96 27.19
N ARG A 549 -8.30 -11.53 27.96
CA ARG A 549 -7.75 -10.18 27.88
C ARG A 549 -6.77 -10.03 26.70
N LEU A 550 -6.83 -8.89 26.02
CA LEU A 550 -5.81 -8.39 25.11
C LEU A 550 -4.51 -8.17 25.87
N LEU A 551 -3.48 -8.92 25.51
CA LEU A 551 -2.13 -8.77 26.05
C LEU A 551 -1.28 -7.80 25.21
N ARG A 552 -1.49 -7.77 23.89
CA ARG A 552 -0.73 -6.93 22.95
C ARG A 552 -1.39 -6.80 21.59
N THR A 553 -1.46 -5.58 21.07
CA THR A 553 -1.62 -5.30 19.63
C THR A 553 -0.23 -5.20 18.98
N LEU A 554 -0.07 -5.79 17.80
CA LEU A 554 1.09 -5.65 16.91
C LEU A 554 0.64 -4.85 15.69
N GLU A 555 1.16 -3.63 15.58
CA GLU A 555 0.83 -2.66 14.54
C GLU A 555 1.99 -2.55 13.54
N GLY A 556 1.69 -2.32 12.26
CA GLY A 556 2.68 -1.93 11.27
C GLY A 556 2.50 -2.49 9.87
N HIS A 557 1.65 -3.50 9.66
CA HIS A 557 1.14 -3.78 8.31
C HIS A 557 0.36 -2.57 7.80
N THR A 558 0.35 -2.36 6.48
CA THR A 558 -0.24 -1.17 5.84
C THR A 558 -1.46 -1.48 4.97
N ASP A 559 -1.94 -2.73 5.08
CA ASP A 559 -3.05 -3.35 4.37
C ASP A 559 -3.51 -4.57 5.22
N PRO A 560 -4.73 -5.10 5.03
CA PRO A 560 -5.31 -6.20 5.80
C PRO A 560 -4.42 -7.44 5.99
N VAL A 561 -4.45 -8.07 7.18
CA VAL A 561 -3.61 -9.21 7.56
C VAL A 561 -4.37 -10.53 7.39
N TRP A 562 -3.95 -11.35 6.42
CA TRP A 562 -4.64 -12.59 6.00
C TRP A 562 -4.30 -13.82 6.83
N ALA A 563 -3.09 -13.89 7.41
CA ALA A 563 -2.64 -15.08 8.12
C ALA A 563 -1.71 -14.77 9.29
N VAL A 564 -1.78 -15.60 10.34
CA VAL A 564 -0.86 -15.59 11.48
C VAL A 564 -0.50 -17.01 11.92
N THR A 565 0.77 -17.23 12.26
CA THR A 565 1.30 -18.48 12.83
C THR A 565 2.44 -18.19 13.79
N SER A 566 2.82 -19.11 14.68
CA SER A 566 3.97 -18.91 15.58
C SER A 566 4.72 -20.20 15.93
N TRP A 567 5.97 -20.05 16.34
CA TRP A 567 6.82 -21.15 16.78
C TRP A 567 7.80 -20.72 17.90
N PRO A 568 8.27 -21.66 18.76
CA PRO A 568 9.31 -21.38 19.74
C PRO A 568 10.62 -20.95 19.06
N ALA A 569 11.27 -19.92 19.62
CA ALA A 569 12.51 -19.31 19.13
C ALA A 569 13.67 -19.39 20.14
N GLY A 570 13.52 -20.23 21.17
CA GLY A 570 14.46 -20.42 22.28
C GLY A 570 13.74 -20.42 23.63
N PRO A 571 14.45 -20.64 24.75
CA PRO A 571 13.89 -20.56 26.09
C PRO A 571 13.23 -19.19 26.33
N GLY A 572 11.96 -19.18 26.75
CA GLY A 572 11.18 -17.96 27.00
C GLY A 572 10.94 -17.06 25.78
N ARG A 573 11.26 -17.51 24.55
CA ARG A 573 11.16 -16.71 23.32
C ARG A 573 10.31 -17.40 22.25
N ARG A 574 9.46 -16.63 21.60
CA ARG A 574 8.63 -17.01 20.46
C ARG A 574 9.01 -16.20 19.23
N LEU A 575 8.67 -16.71 18.05
CA LEU A 575 8.64 -15.97 16.80
C LEU A 575 7.27 -16.18 16.17
N LEU A 576 6.53 -15.09 15.97
CA LEU A 576 5.24 -15.05 15.32
C LEU A 576 5.43 -14.52 13.89
N ALA A 577 4.78 -15.13 12.90
CA ALA A 577 4.80 -14.67 11.52
C ALA A 577 3.38 -14.26 11.09
N SER A 578 3.26 -13.09 10.47
CA SER A 578 2.00 -12.59 9.89
C SER A 578 2.18 -12.22 8.43
N ALA A 579 1.15 -12.42 7.62
CA ALA A 579 1.14 -12.14 6.18
C ALA A 579 -0.04 -11.22 5.81
N SER A 580 0.20 -10.23 4.95
CA SER A 580 -0.76 -9.16 4.64
C SER A 580 -0.90 -8.91 3.13
N GLY A 581 -1.97 -8.22 2.76
CA GLY A 581 -2.15 -7.64 1.42
C GLY A 581 -1.09 -6.61 1.04
N ASP A 582 -0.30 -6.12 2.01
CA ASP A 582 0.88 -5.26 1.80
C ASP A 582 2.03 -5.97 1.05
N ARG A 583 1.82 -7.24 0.67
CA ARG A 583 2.73 -8.17 -0.01
C ARG A 583 3.93 -8.60 0.84
N THR A 584 3.86 -8.40 2.16
CA THR A 584 4.93 -8.77 3.09
C THR A 584 4.56 -9.93 4.01
N VAL A 585 5.59 -10.64 4.48
CA VAL A 585 5.52 -11.45 5.70
C VAL A 585 6.39 -10.80 6.76
N ARG A 586 5.81 -10.49 7.93
CA ARG A 586 6.50 -9.91 9.09
C ARG A 586 6.75 -10.98 10.15
N LEU A 587 8.00 -11.07 10.60
CA LEU A 587 8.44 -11.99 11.64
C LEU A 587 8.70 -11.23 12.94
N TRP A 588 7.82 -11.38 13.93
CA TRP A 588 7.82 -10.72 15.24
C TRP A 588 8.41 -11.65 16.32
N PRO A 589 9.68 -11.47 16.73
CA PRO A 589 10.16 -12.02 18.00
C PRO A 589 9.27 -11.59 19.16
N LEU A 590 8.96 -12.47 20.11
CA LEU A 590 8.13 -12.15 21.27
C LEU A 590 8.66 -12.87 22.52
N PRO A 591 8.38 -12.35 23.73
CA PRO A 591 8.34 -13.17 24.93
C PRO A 591 7.34 -14.32 24.72
N ASP A 592 7.69 -15.54 25.11
CA ASP A 592 6.80 -16.70 24.94
C ASP A 592 5.57 -16.64 25.88
N GLY A 593 5.70 -15.97 27.03
CA GLY A 593 4.70 -15.90 28.08
C GLY A 593 4.05 -14.53 28.31
N ALA A 594 2.81 -14.58 28.80
CA ALA A 594 1.86 -13.46 28.95
C ALA A 594 2.41 -12.25 29.73
N ALA A 595 3.20 -12.50 30.78
CA ALA A 595 3.76 -11.43 31.61
C ALA A 595 4.73 -10.53 30.84
N GLY A 596 5.54 -11.10 29.93
CA GLY A 596 6.44 -10.32 29.07
C GLY A 596 5.69 -9.55 27.97
N LEU A 597 4.58 -10.12 27.48
CA LEU A 597 3.71 -9.49 26.47
C LEU A 597 2.98 -8.26 27.04
N ALA A 598 2.50 -8.35 28.29
CA ALA A 598 1.81 -7.26 28.98
C ALA A 598 2.75 -6.18 29.57
N GLY A 599 4.03 -6.50 29.80
CA GLY A 599 5.00 -5.62 30.46
C GLY A 599 5.69 -4.56 29.59
N LEU A 600 5.47 -4.58 28.27
CA LEU A 600 6.03 -3.60 27.32
C LEU A 600 5.01 -2.46 27.08
N PRO A 601 5.44 -1.18 26.99
CA PRO A 601 4.51 -0.07 26.79
C PRO A 601 3.70 -0.21 25.49
N ALA A 602 2.44 0.24 25.54
CA ALA A 602 1.63 0.48 24.35
C ALA A 602 1.97 1.87 23.77
N VAL A 603 1.84 2.03 22.46
CA VAL A 603 2.02 3.33 21.80
C VAL A 603 0.79 4.21 22.15
N PRO A 604 0.98 5.45 22.62
CA PRO A 604 -0.14 6.28 23.08
C PRO A 604 -0.92 6.86 21.88
N GLY A 605 -2.07 6.25 21.55
CA GLY A 605 -2.90 6.64 20.39
C GLY A 605 -4.41 6.39 20.51
N GLY A 606 -4.95 6.19 21.71
CA GLY A 606 -6.38 5.86 21.92
C GLY A 606 -7.16 6.89 22.74
N ARG A 607 -8.29 7.38 22.21
CA ARG A 607 -9.27 8.18 22.96
C ARG A 607 -10.20 7.29 23.78
N VAL A 608 -10.51 7.69 25.01
CA VAL A 608 -11.50 7.02 25.87
C VAL A 608 -12.89 7.64 25.68
N ALA A 609 -13.91 6.79 25.56
CA ALA A 609 -15.31 7.10 25.85
C ALA A 609 -15.85 6.05 26.83
N ALA A 610 -16.88 6.37 27.62
CA ALA A 610 -17.23 5.61 28.83
C ALA A 610 -18.75 5.35 29.00
N GLY A 611 -19.08 4.30 29.78
CA GLY A 611 -20.43 3.98 30.28
C GLY A 611 -20.90 2.60 29.82
N ASN A 612 -21.18 1.62 30.68
CA ASN A 612 -22.06 1.74 31.84
C ASN A 612 -21.73 0.77 32.98
N ASN A 613 -22.31 1.01 34.16
CA ASN A 613 -22.18 0.23 35.38
C ASN A 613 -23.54 0.17 36.10
N PRO A 614 -23.99 -1.00 36.58
CA PRO A 614 -25.00 -1.06 37.64
C PRO A 614 -24.59 -1.94 38.83
N ALA A 615 -23.93 -1.30 39.80
CA ALA A 615 -24.14 -1.37 41.26
C ALA A 615 -24.09 -2.73 42.04
N PRO A 616 -23.78 -2.71 43.37
CA PRO A 616 -23.24 -3.90 44.06
C PRO A 616 -24.10 -4.47 45.20
N VAL A 617 -23.79 -5.70 45.62
CA VAL A 617 -24.19 -6.31 46.92
C VAL A 617 -22.98 -7.09 47.50
N PRO A 618 -22.67 -7.09 48.82
CA PRO A 618 -21.32 -7.41 49.30
C PRO A 618 -21.11 -8.76 50.04
N ALA A 619 -19.86 -9.22 49.97
CA ALA A 619 -19.04 -9.93 50.96
C ALA A 619 -19.65 -10.90 52.01
N THR A 620 -19.07 -12.12 52.07
CA THR A 620 -18.59 -12.74 53.34
C THR A 620 -17.55 -13.86 53.15
N SER A 621 -16.36 -13.66 53.73
CA SER A 621 -15.48 -14.59 54.52
C SER A 621 -15.40 -16.12 54.30
N VAL A 622 -14.24 -16.67 54.74
CA VAL A 622 -13.87 -18.09 54.96
C VAL A 622 -13.37 -18.83 53.70
N GLY A 623 -12.25 -19.57 53.71
CA GLY A 623 -11.20 -19.66 54.75
C GLY A 623 -10.21 -20.83 54.58
N GLU A 624 -9.10 -20.75 55.31
CA GLU A 624 -8.25 -21.84 55.82
C GLU A 624 -7.29 -22.70 54.92
N LEU A 625 -6.01 -22.69 55.38
CA LEU A 625 -5.09 -23.83 55.61
C LEU A 625 -4.31 -24.57 54.49
N SER A 626 -3.02 -24.18 54.40
CA SER A 626 -1.83 -24.98 54.79
C SER A 626 -1.46 -26.34 54.15
N GLY A 627 -0.18 -26.44 53.72
CA GLY A 627 0.51 -27.72 53.42
C GLY A 627 1.81 -27.56 52.59
N ARG A 628 2.89 -26.91 53.08
CA ARG A 628 4.01 -27.43 53.92
C ARG A 628 4.92 -28.55 53.33
N ILE A 629 6.19 -28.16 53.09
CA ILE A 629 7.46 -28.90 53.36
C ILE A 629 8.00 -29.90 52.30
N GLY A 630 9.34 -29.87 52.10
CA GLY A 630 10.17 -30.78 51.28
C GLY A 630 10.97 -30.02 50.21
N GLN A 631 12.07 -29.30 50.47
CA GLN A 631 13.34 -29.60 51.18
C GLN A 631 14.29 -30.58 50.44
N GLY A 632 15.51 -30.11 50.14
CA GLY A 632 16.67 -30.91 49.69
C GLY A 632 16.82 -31.07 48.16
N GLU A 633 18.03 -31.05 47.58
CA GLU A 633 19.31 -30.52 48.08
C GLU A 633 20.25 -30.18 46.88
N ALA A 634 21.44 -29.63 47.15
CA ALA A 634 22.31 -29.06 46.12
C ALA A 634 23.30 -30.07 45.48
N ALA A 635 23.73 -29.77 44.25
CA ALA A 635 24.94 -30.32 43.65
C ALA A 635 25.70 -29.23 42.87
N THR A 636 26.93 -28.94 43.30
CA THR A 636 27.86 -27.98 42.69
C THR A 636 29.06 -28.71 42.11
N ALA A 637 29.54 -28.36 40.90
CA ALA A 637 30.97 -28.29 40.59
C ALA A 637 31.24 -27.74 39.17
N GLU A 638 31.79 -26.53 39.12
CA GLU A 638 32.99 -26.14 38.36
C GLU A 638 33.08 -26.35 36.83
N SER A 639 34.23 -25.96 36.30
CA SER A 639 34.50 -25.60 34.90
C SER A 639 35.59 -26.46 34.29
N ASP A 640 35.69 -26.46 32.95
CA ASP A 640 37.02 -26.51 32.35
C ASP A 640 37.12 -25.74 31.03
N VAL A 641 38.34 -25.31 30.70
CA VAL A 641 38.68 -24.54 29.49
C VAL A 641 39.55 -25.41 28.58
N HIS A 642 39.24 -25.49 27.29
CA HIS A 642 40.17 -26.02 26.29
C HIS A 642 40.23 -25.15 25.03
N VAL A 643 41.46 -24.86 24.61
CA VAL A 643 41.78 -24.10 23.39
C VAL A 643 41.93 -25.08 22.23
N GLY A 644 41.18 -24.86 21.14
CA GLY A 644 41.28 -25.63 19.89
C GLY A 644 41.59 -24.71 18.71
N GLN A 645 42.58 -25.06 17.90
CA GLN A 645 42.98 -24.28 16.72
C GLN A 645 42.07 -24.55 15.52
N ALA A 646 41.88 -23.54 14.67
CA ALA A 646 41.11 -23.68 13.43
C ALA A 646 41.99 -24.24 12.28
N PRO A 647 41.52 -25.24 11.52
CA PRO A 647 42.08 -25.56 10.21
C PRO A 647 41.49 -24.63 9.14
N ALA A 648 42.34 -24.04 8.30
CA ALA A 648 41.91 -23.28 7.13
C ALA A 648 41.59 -24.21 5.95
N GLY A 649 40.61 -23.84 5.11
CA GLY A 649 40.37 -24.54 3.82
C GLY A 649 38.93 -24.96 3.55
N ALA A 650 37.99 -24.01 3.51
CA ALA A 650 36.69 -24.17 2.85
C ALA A 650 36.40 -22.92 1.99
N ALA A 651 35.84 -23.11 0.79
CA ALA A 651 35.65 -22.01 -0.16
C ALA A 651 34.63 -20.98 0.34
N THR A 652 34.91 -19.69 0.10
CA THR A 652 33.96 -18.60 0.36
C THR A 652 32.68 -18.80 -0.46
N PRO A 653 31.49 -18.88 0.17
CA PRO A 653 30.25 -18.85 -0.60
C PRO A 653 30.09 -17.48 -1.29
N PRO A 654 29.35 -17.41 -2.42
CA PRO A 654 29.10 -16.15 -3.10
C PRO A 654 28.34 -15.17 -2.19
N PRO A 655 28.58 -13.85 -2.32
CA PRO A 655 27.96 -12.85 -1.44
C PRO A 655 26.43 -12.82 -1.54
N ALA A 656 25.79 -12.44 -0.43
CA ALA A 656 24.35 -12.53 -0.27
C ALA A 656 23.54 -11.54 -1.12
N VAL A 657 22.30 -11.90 -1.41
CA VAL A 657 21.27 -10.97 -1.90
C VAL A 657 20.94 -9.97 -0.80
N VAL A 658 20.78 -8.71 -1.18
CA VAL A 658 20.63 -7.57 -0.25
C VAL A 658 19.15 -7.32 0.03
N SER A 659 18.57 -8.04 1.00
CA SER A 659 17.24 -7.72 1.53
C SER A 659 17.30 -6.41 2.34
N PRO A 660 16.52 -5.37 2.00
CA PRO A 660 16.59 -4.08 2.69
C PRO A 660 15.87 -4.10 4.04
N GLN A 661 16.43 -3.40 5.03
CA GLN A 661 15.75 -3.10 6.29
C GLN A 661 14.73 -1.97 6.05
N LEU A 662 13.50 -2.15 6.54
CA LEU A 662 12.37 -1.27 6.24
C LEU A 662 12.04 -0.38 7.45
N LEU A 663 11.92 0.92 7.23
CA LEU A 663 11.38 1.87 8.22
C LEU A 663 9.92 2.19 7.85
N THR A 664 9.00 1.94 8.78
CA THR A 664 7.56 2.16 8.61
C THR A 664 6.99 2.96 9.77
N GLY A 665 6.12 3.93 9.48
CA GLY A 665 5.40 4.69 10.51
C GLY A 665 4.92 6.07 10.08
N HIS A 666 5.48 6.65 9.00
CA HIS A 666 4.87 7.80 8.33
C HIS A 666 3.50 7.43 7.77
N THR A 667 2.51 8.31 7.92
CA THR A 667 1.17 8.10 7.35
C THR A 667 1.07 8.60 5.90
N GLY A 668 1.99 9.49 5.50
CA GLY A 668 2.12 10.03 4.15
C GLY A 668 3.35 9.53 3.39
N ALA A 669 3.47 9.92 2.12
CA ALA A 669 4.64 9.62 1.30
C ALA A 669 5.90 10.30 1.86
N VAL A 670 7.07 9.65 1.72
CA VAL A 670 8.34 10.16 2.27
C VAL A 670 9.16 10.79 1.14
N TRP A 671 9.42 12.10 1.22
CA TRP A 671 10.01 12.90 0.15
C TRP A 671 11.52 13.09 0.26
N ALA A 672 12.08 13.09 1.48
CA ALA A 672 13.53 13.22 1.66
C ALA A 672 14.06 12.44 2.86
N VAL A 673 15.35 12.11 2.79
CA VAL A 673 16.10 11.38 3.83
C VAL A 673 17.51 11.95 3.99
N THR A 674 17.95 12.13 5.24
CA THR A 674 19.32 12.52 5.59
C THR A 674 19.84 11.66 6.76
N SER A 675 21.16 11.51 6.90
CA SER A 675 21.76 10.67 7.97
C SER A 675 22.91 11.37 8.67
N TRP A 676 23.16 10.99 9.93
CA TRP A 676 24.35 11.41 10.66
C TRP A 676 24.80 10.35 11.67
N GLN A 677 26.05 10.45 12.09
CA GLN A 677 26.62 9.63 13.14
C GLN A 677 26.87 10.49 14.37
N GLU A 678 26.47 9.98 15.54
CA GLU A 678 26.80 10.54 16.85
C GLU A 678 28.22 10.15 17.25
N GLU A 679 28.81 10.88 18.21
CA GLU A 679 30.12 10.55 18.81
C GLU A 679 30.12 9.18 19.53
N SER A 680 28.94 8.70 19.93
CA SER A 680 28.69 7.34 20.45
C SER A 680 28.94 6.23 19.42
N GLY A 681 29.16 6.57 18.13
CA GLY A 681 29.23 5.64 17.01
C GLY A 681 27.86 5.25 16.44
N ARG A 682 26.77 5.56 17.15
CA ARG A 682 25.38 5.37 16.72
C ARG A 682 25.08 6.18 15.47
N ARG A 683 24.30 5.63 14.54
CA ARG A 683 23.87 6.35 13.33
C ARG A 683 22.38 6.58 13.34
N LEU A 684 21.98 7.83 13.10
CA LEU A 684 20.59 8.26 12.98
C LEU A 684 20.26 8.66 11.54
N LEU A 685 18.97 8.61 11.24
CA LEU A 685 18.33 9.05 10.01
C LEU A 685 17.24 10.06 10.35
N ALA A 686 17.05 11.09 9.54
CA ALA A 686 15.82 11.89 9.54
C ALA A 686 15.12 11.77 8.18
N SER A 687 13.79 11.60 8.20
CA SER A 687 12.94 11.53 7.01
C SER A 687 11.82 12.56 7.05
N ALA A 688 11.53 13.18 5.91
CA ALA A 688 10.49 14.19 5.72
C ALA A 688 9.31 13.64 4.92
N SER A 689 8.06 13.98 5.28
CA SER A 689 6.86 13.35 4.70
C SER A 689 5.70 14.32 4.44
N THR A 690 4.76 13.89 3.58
CA THR A 690 3.46 14.55 3.40
C THR A 690 2.56 14.51 4.64
N ASP A 691 2.86 13.68 5.65
CA ASP A 691 2.18 13.74 6.95
C ASP A 691 2.49 15.01 7.79
N ARG A 692 3.32 15.91 7.24
CA ARG A 692 3.78 17.19 7.83
C ARG A 692 4.78 17.02 8.97
N THR A 693 5.31 15.82 9.17
CA THR A 693 6.34 15.53 10.19
C THR A 693 7.71 15.31 9.58
N VAL A 694 8.75 15.56 10.39
CA VAL A 694 10.07 14.96 10.18
C VAL A 694 10.30 13.93 11.29
N ARG A 695 10.71 12.71 10.94
CA ARG A 695 10.93 11.63 11.91
C ARG A 695 12.39 11.24 11.99
N ILE A 696 12.89 11.11 13.21
CA ILE A 696 14.26 10.70 13.51
C ILE A 696 14.25 9.21 13.87
N TRP A 697 15.06 8.41 13.20
CA TRP A 697 15.15 6.96 13.36
C TRP A 697 16.57 6.54 13.69
N ASP A 698 16.69 5.44 14.41
CA ASP A 698 17.95 4.73 14.61
C ASP A 698 18.23 3.83 13.38
N ALA A 699 19.37 4.01 12.75
CA ALA A 699 19.70 3.31 11.51
C ALA A 699 20.15 1.85 11.72
N ALA A 700 20.33 1.40 12.97
CA ALA A 700 20.74 0.03 13.28
C ALA A 700 19.54 -0.89 13.56
N ASP A 701 18.62 -0.49 14.45
CA ASP A 701 17.43 -1.28 14.80
C ASP A 701 16.17 -0.86 14.01
N GLY A 702 16.16 0.33 13.38
CA GLY A 702 15.03 0.91 12.66
C GLY A 702 14.00 1.62 13.55
N ARG A 703 14.29 1.79 14.84
CA ARG A 703 13.38 2.35 15.85
C ARG A 703 13.21 3.86 15.66
N LEU A 704 11.97 4.33 15.73
CA LEU A 704 11.65 5.76 15.84
C LEU A 704 12.22 6.32 17.16
N VAL A 705 13.05 7.35 17.05
CA VAL A 705 13.70 8.05 18.17
C VAL A 705 12.92 9.30 18.57
N GLY A 706 12.32 10.01 17.59
CA GLY A 706 11.48 11.17 17.83
C GLY A 706 10.75 11.64 16.58
N THR A 707 9.69 12.42 16.77
CA THR A 707 8.90 13.07 15.70
C THR A 707 8.96 14.58 15.92
N LEU A 708 9.25 15.32 14.84
CA LEU A 708 9.24 16.78 14.79
C LEU A 708 7.93 17.21 14.13
N GLU A 709 7.08 17.90 14.89
CA GLU A 709 5.75 18.33 14.47
C GLU A 709 5.65 19.86 14.49
N GLY A 710 5.00 20.45 13.49
CA GLY A 710 4.70 21.89 13.48
C GLY A 710 4.59 22.54 12.10
N HIS A 711 5.07 21.90 11.03
CA HIS A 711 4.76 22.33 9.66
C HIS A 711 3.25 22.21 9.40
N THR A 712 2.66 23.18 8.71
CA THR A 712 1.22 23.17 8.37
C THR A 712 0.92 22.56 7.00
N GLY A 713 1.95 22.18 6.25
CA GLY A 713 1.87 21.46 4.98
C GLY A 713 2.94 20.36 4.85
N PRO A 714 2.93 19.55 3.77
CA PRO A 714 3.95 18.54 3.48
C PRO A 714 5.38 19.01 3.66
N VAL A 715 6.24 18.18 4.25
CA VAL A 715 7.68 18.45 4.34
C VAL A 715 8.39 17.80 3.15
N ARG A 716 9.08 18.61 2.35
CA ARG A 716 9.70 18.20 1.08
C ARG A 716 11.16 17.77 1.26
N ALA A 717 11.97 18.56 1.98
CA ALA A 717 13.39 18.26 2.20
C ALA A 717 13.83 18.39 3.66
N VAL A 718 14.94 17.74 4.00
CA VAL A 718 15.57 17.81 5.34
C VAL A 718 17.10 17.70 5.23
N THR A 719 17.82 18.55 5.98
CA THR A 719 19.29 18.54 6.11
C THR A 719 19.71 18.65 7.57
N SER A 720 20.92 18.18 7.93
CA SER A 720 21.42 18.19 9.33
C SER A 720 22.82 18.78 9.46
N TRP A 721 23.15 19.34 10.63
CA TRP A 721 24.51 19.75 10.96
C TRP A 721 24.80 19.70 12.47
N GLN A 722 26.08 19.55 12.79
CA GLN A 722 26.58 19.67 14.15
C GLN A 722 27.09 21.11 14.36
N GLU A 723 26.80 21.69 15.51
CA GLU A 723 27.46 22.90 16.01
C GLU A 723 28.77 22.53 16.73
N GLU A 724 29.66 23.51 16.93
CA GLU A 724 30.89 23.35 17.72
C GLU A 724 30.62 23.01 19.21
N SER A 725 29.38 23.25 19.67
CA SER A 725 28.84 22.84 20.97
C SER A 725 28.57 21.33 21.09
N GLY A 726 28.75 20.55 20.00
CA GLY A 726 28.33 19.15 19.89
C GLY A 726 26.85 18.96 19.57
N ARG A 727 26.04 20.02 19.71
CA ARG A 727 24.60 20.02 19.45
C ARG A 727 24.28 19.70 17.99
N ARG A 728 23.25 18.88 17.74
CA ARG A 728 22.83 18.48 16.40
C ARG A 728 21.53 19.19 16.01
N LEU A 729 21.57 19.97 14.94
CA LEU A 729 20.42 20.65 14.38
C LEU A 729 19.97 20.01 13.05
N LEU A 730 18.69 20.20 12.74
CA LEU A 730 18.03 19.83 11.50
C LEU A 730 17.37 21.07 10.90
N ALA A 731 17.42 21.25 9.58
CA ALA A 731 16.53 22.18 8.87
C ALA A 731 15.61 21.40 7.93
N SER A 732 14.32 21.72 7.93
CA SER A 732 13.30 21.10 7.08
C SER A 732 12.57 22.13 6.22
N ALA A 733 12.36 21.80 4.95
CA ALA A 733 11.67 22.64 3.97
C ALA A 733 10.20 22.20 3.84
N GLY A 734 9.27 23.13 4.03
CA GLY A 734 7.84 22.87 4.01
C GLY A 734 7.11 23.48 2.80
N ALA A 735 6.08 22.77 2.34
CA ALA A 735 5.05 23.34 1.47
C ALA A 735 4.21 24.43 2.16
N ASP A 736 4.37 24.61 3.48
CA ASP A 736 3.87 25.79 4.22
C ASP A 736 4.71 27.06 4.00
N ARG A 737 5.60 27.06 3.00
CA ARG A 737 6.42 28.21 2.57
C ARG A 737 7.46 28.64 3.61
N SER A 738 7.78 27.74 4.55
CA SER A 738 8.76 27.94 5.62
C SER A 738 9.93 26.96 5.55
N VAL A 739 11.08 27.38 6.06
CA VAL A 739 12.14 26.43 6.49
C VAL A 739 12.21 26.47 8.00
N ARG A 740 12.14 25.32 8.67
CA ARG A 740 12.15 25.24 10.13
C ARG A 740 13.43 24.60 10.62
N ILE A 741 14.04 25.21 11.64
CA ILE A 741 15.28 24.75 12.27
C ILE A 741 14.92 24.12 13.61
N TRP A 742 15.33 22.88 13.82
CA TRP A 742 14.99 22.05 14.98
C TRP A 742 16.25 21.55 15.67
N ASP A 743 16.15 21.36 16.97
CA ASP A 743 17.10 20.58 17.75
C ASP A 743 16.79 19.08 17.58
N ALA A 744 17.79 18.28 17.19
CA ALA A 744 17.61 16.86 16.92
C ALA A 744 17.61 15.99 18.19
N ALA A 745 17.91 16.56 19.36
CA ALA A 745 18.00 15.83 20.64
C ALA A 745 16.72 15.92 21.48
N ASP A 746 16.11 17.11 21.59
CA ASP A 746 14.84 17.33 22.31
C ASP A 746 13.63 17.55 21.37
N GLY A 747 13.87 17.67 20.06
CA GLY A 747 12.85 17.90 19.04
C GLY A 747 12.32 19.34 18.96
N ARG A 748 12.89 20.27 19.74
CA ARG A 748 12.37 21.64 19.88
C ARG A 748 12.65 22.47 18.64
N LEU A 749 11.63 23.20 18.19
CA LEU A 749 11.78 24.26 17.19
C LEU A 749 12.69 25.37 17.73
N VAL A 750 13.79 25.64 17.02
CA VAL A 750 14.80 26.65 17.34
C VAL A 750 14.51 27.97 16.62
N GLY A 751 14.01 27.89 15.38
CA GLY A 751 13.60 29.05 14.60
C GLY A 751 12.86 28.68 13.31
N THR A 752 12.17 29.65 12.72
CA THR A 752 11.48 29.54 11.44
C THR A 752 12.00 30.61 10.51
N LEU A 753 12.34 30.23 9.27
CA LEU A 753 12.68 31.13 8.17
C LEU A 753 11.42 31.31 7.32
N GLU A 754 10.95 32.55 7.23
CA GLU A 754 9.74 32.93 6.50
C GLU A 754 10.06 33.97 5.43
N GLY A 755 9.39 33.89 4.28
CA GLY A 755 9.53 34.89 3.22
C GLY A 755 9.39 34.35 1.79
N HIS A 756 9.45 33.03 1.58
CA HIS A 756 9.08 32.42 0.31
C HIS A 756 7.57 32.60 0.03
N THR A 757 7.23 32.84 -1.23
CA THR A 757 5.84 32.99 -1.69
C THR A 757 5.22 31.68 -2.20
N GLY A 758 6.06 30.70 -2.54
CA GLY A 758 5.68 29.35 -2.95
C GLY A 758 6.18 28.27 -1.98
N PRO A 759 5.88 26.98 -2.25
CA PRO A 759 6.33 25.86 -1.40
C PRO A 759 7.85 25.77 -1.39
N VAL A 760 8.48 25.44 -0.26
CA VAL A 760 9.93 25.21 -0.21
C VAL A 760 10.20 23.73 -0.50
N LEU A 761 10.94 23.45 -1.57
CA LEU A 761 11.15 22.12 -2.13
C LEU A 761 12.44 21.48 -1.61
N ALA A 762 13.56 22.22 -1.65
CA ALA A 762 14.87 21.74 -1.20
C ALA A 762 15.56 22.68 -0.21
N VAL A 763 16.44 22.12 0.63
CA VAL A 763 17.29 22.89 1.57
C VAL A 763 18.67 22.26 1.74
N THR A 764 19.71 23.08 1.70
CA THR A 764 21.12 22.70 1.91
C THR A 764 21.80 23.64 2.89
N SER A 765 22.86 23.21 3.58
CA SER A 765 23.56 24.02 4.60
C SER A 765 25.07 23.99 4.46
N TRP A 766 25.75 25.07 4.88
CA TRP A 766 27.21 25.11 4.98
C TRP A 766 27.70 26.05 6.08
N GLN A 767 28.90 25.79 6.57
CA GLN A 767 29.61 26.68 7.50
C GLN A 767 30.53 27.59 6.70
N GLU A 768 30.58 28.88 7.06
CA GLU A 768 31.58 29.83 6.59
C GLU A 768 32.87 29.70 7.44
N ALA A 769 34.00 30.21 6.95
CA ALA A 769 35.27 30.22 7.70
C ALA A 769 35.23 31.07 8.99
N SER A 770 34.17 31.86 9.18
CA SER A 770 33.84 32.61 10.40
C SER A 770 33.12 31.76 11.46
N GLY A 771 32.89 30.47 11.22
CA GLY A 771 32.09 29.57 12.07
C GLY A 771 30.58 29.69 11.84
N ARG A 772 30.13 30.77 11.20
CA ARG A 772 28.72 31.09 10.88
C ARG A 772 28.07 30.01 10.00
N ARG A 773 26.82 29.67 10.29
CA ARG A 773 26.07 28.64 9.55
C ARG A 773 25.03 29.29 8.63
N LEU A 774 25.13 28.98 7.34
CA LEU A 774 24.20 29.43 6.31
C LEU A 774 23.35 28.27 5.79
N LEU A 775 22.16 28.61 5.32
CA LEU A 775 21.21 27.74 4.63
C LEU A 775 20.90 28.32 3.26
N ALA A 776 20.77 27.48 2.23
CA ALA A 776 20.10 27.85 0.99
C ALA A 776 18.85 26.98 0.79
N SER A 777 17.74 27.60 0.43
CA SER A 777 16.46 26.95 0.15
C SER A 777 16.00 27.24 -1.27
N ALA A 778 15.46 26.23 -1.94
CA ALA A 778 14.88 26.32 -3.28
C ALA A 778 13.37 26.10 -3.20
N SER A 779 12.60 26.78 -4.05
CA SER A 779 11.16 26.93 -3.86
C SER A 779 10.40 27.11 -5.17
N GLY A 780 9.11 26.77 -5.15
CA GLY A 780 8.11 27.18 -6.14
C GLY A 780 7.75 28.67 -6.13
N ASP A 781 8.73 29.53 -5.87
CA ASP A 781 8.65 30.96 -6.15
C ASP A 781 9.76 31.43 -7.09
N GLU A 782 10.24 30.51 -7.95
CA GLU A 782 11.29 30.76 -8.96
C GLU A 782 12.65 31.19 -8.36
N THR A 783 12.81 31.17 -7.03
CA THR A 783 14.02 31.63 -6.33
C THR A 783 14.72 30.57 -5.49
N VAL A 784 16.05 30.70 -5.42
CA VAL A 784 16.84 30.15 -4.32
C VAL A 784 17.17 31.28 -3.34
N ARG A 785 16.97 31.08 -2.05
CA ARG A 785 17.23 32.09 -1.02
C ARG A 785 18.29 31.62 -0.04
N ILE A 786 19.20 32.52 0.33
CA ILE A 786 20.30 32.27 1.25
C ILE A 786 20.01 32.97 2.57
N TRP A 787 20.10 32.24 3.68
CA TRP A 787 19.72 32.67 5.01
C TRP A 787 20.84 32.42 6.01
N ASP A 788 20.91 33.26 7.02
CA ASP A 788 21.62 32.99 8.26
C ASP A 788 20.81 32.02 9.13
N ALA A 789 21.43 30.93 9.58
CA ALA A 789 20.75 29.89 10.37
C ALA A 789 20.62 30.25 11.86
N ALA A 790 21.24 31.34 12.33
CA ALA A 790 21.27 31.73 13.75
C ALA A 790 20.30 32.89 14.06
N ASP A 791 20.24 33.93 13.22
CA ASP A 791 19.28 35.04 13.37
C ASP A 791 18.05 34.92 12.45
N GLY A 792 18.06 33.97 11.51
CA GLY A 792 17.00 33.71 10.54
C GLY A 792 16.93 34.71 9.38
N ARG A 793 17.88 35.64 9.27
CA ARG A 793 17.85 36.74 8.31
C ARG A 793 18.12 36.25 6.89
N LEU A 794 17.24 36.64 5.96
CA LEU A 794 17.48 36.57 4.53
C LEU A 794 18.70 37.43 4.16
N LEU A 795 19.69 36.82 3.52
CA LEU A 795 20.95 37.44 3.13
C LEU A 795 21.01 37.73 1.63
N GLN A 796 20.51 36.82 0.81
CA GLN A 796 20.49 36.97 -0.65
C GLN A 796 19.32 36.19 -1.28
N THR A 797 18.79 36.72 -2.39
CA THR A 797 17.80 36.03 -3.23
C THR A 797 18.37 35.86 -4.63
N LEU A 798 18.44 34.61 -5.09
CA LEU A 798 18.88 34.22 -6.43
C LEU A 798 17.61 34.06 -7.28
N ALA A 799 17.32 35.07 -8.09
CA ALA A 799 16.20 35.07 -9.02
C ALA A 799 16.72 34.93 -10.46
N GLY A 800 16.00 34.18 -11.30
CA GLY A 800 16.30 34.07 -12.73
C GLY A 800 15.94 32.75 -13.38
N HIS A 801 15.65 31.69 -12.61
CA HIS A 801 14.81 30.59 -13.12
C HIS A 801 13.44 31.14 -13.53
N THR A 802 12.73 30.42 -14.41
CA THR A 802 11.41 30.83 -14.92
C THR A 802 10.28 29.87 -14.54
N ASP A 803 10.55 28.91 -13.67
CA ASP A 803 9.58 27.98 -13.09
C ASP A 803 10.04 27.51 -11.69
N GLU A 804 9.33 26.58 -11.05
CA GLU A 804 9.66 26.09 -9.69
C GLU A 804 11.10 25.56 -9.60
N VAL A 805 11.77 25.78 -8.45
CA VAL A 805 13.16 25.36 -8.24
C VAL A 805 13.21 24.12 -7.34
N SER A 806 13.12 22.94 -7.96
CA SER A 806 13.02 21.64 -7.29
C SER A 806 14.21 21.23 -6.42
N ALA A 807 15.46 21.58 -6.78
CA ALA A 807 16.64 21.17 -5.99
C ALA A 807 17.75 22.22 -5.87
N VAL A 808 18.57 22.11 -4.81
CA VAL A 808 19.78 22.93 -4.61
C VAL A 808 20.91 22.16 -3.92
N THR A 809 22.13 22.30 -4.45
CA THR A 809 23.37 21.77 -3.88
C THR A 809 24.44 22.88 -3.80
N SER A 810 25.42 22.76 -2.91
CA SER A 810 26.43 23.80 -2.68
C SER A 810 27.85 23.25 -2.53
N TRP A 811 28.85 24.03 -2.92
CA TRP A 811 30.26 23.69 -2.72
C TRP A 811 31.13 24.91 -2.48
N GLN A 812 32.38 24.65 -2.09
CA GLN A 812 33.43 25.66 -1.97
C GLN A 812 34.52 25.35 -3.00
N GLU A 813 35.03 26.38 -3.65
CA GLU A 813 36.20 26.31 -4.52
C GLU A 813 37.50 26.44 -3.71
N ALA A 814 38.65 26.07 -4.30
CA ALA A 814 39.96 26.28 -3.68
C ALA A 814 40.31 27.77 -3.45
N SER A 815 39.59 28.69 -4.10
CA SER A 815 39.63 30.14 -3.86
C SER A 815 38.95 30.57 -2.56
N GLY A 816 38.27 29.66 -1.85
CA GLY A 816 37.41 29.94 -0.69
C GLY A 816 36.00 30.38 -1.06
N ARG A 817 35.75 30.71 -2.34
CA ARG A 817 34.45 31.12 -2.89
C ARG A 817 33.40 30.01 -2.73
N ARG A 818 32.17 30.37 -2.37
CA ARG A 818 31.04 29.44 -2.24
C ARG A 818 30.17 29.53 -3.48
N LEU A 819 29.90 28.39 -4.12
CA LEU A 819 28.98 28.28 -5.26
C LEU A 819 27.77 27.41 -4.90
N LEU A 820 26.67 27.67 -5.59
CA LEU A 820 25.43 26.91 -5.55
C LEU A 820 25.13 26.39 -6.96
N ALA A 821 24.57 25.19 -7.06
CA ALA A 821 23.83 24.77 -8.25
C ALA A 821 22.38 24.47 -7.88
N SER A 822 21.45 25.02 -8.63
CA SER A 822 20.02 24.75 -8.52
C SER A 822 19.52 24.01 -9.75
N ALA A 823 18.55 23.13 -9.56
CA ALA A 823 17.80 22.49 -10.63
C ALA A 823 16.33 22.89 -10.52
N SER A 824 15.70 23.07 -11.67
CA SER A 824 14.38 23.69 -11.80
C SER A 824 13.59 23.00 -12.89
N ASP A 825 12.29 23.21 -12.79
CA ASP A 825 11.29 22.69 -13.71
C ASP A 825 11.38 23.45 -15.06
N ASP A 826 12.14 24.57 -15.12
CA ASP A 826 12.50 25.33 -16.33
C ASP A 826 13.51 24.66 -17.30
N GLU A 827 13.60 23.33 -17.28
CA GLU A 827 14.53 22.47 -18.05
C GLU A 827 16.04 22.71 -17.76
N THR A 828 16.42 23.60 -16.82
CA THR A 828 17.82 23.99 -16.59
C THR A 828 18.39 23.68 -15.20
N VAL A 829 19.70 23.45 -15.17
CA VAL A 829 20.51 23.56 -13.93
C VAL A 829 21.33 24.84 -13.99
N ARG A 830 21.30 25.66 -12.94
CA ARG A 830 21.98 26.97 -12.91
C ARG A 830 23.00 27.05 -11.80
N ILE A 831 24.17 27.59 -12.11
CA ILE A 831 25.30 27.74 -11.19
C ILE A 831 25.43 29.21 -10.78
N TRP A 832 25.47 29.46 -9.48
CA TRP A 832 25.44 30.80 -8.88
C TRP A 832 26.60 31.00 -7.93
N ASP A 833 27.07 32.24 -7.84
CA ASP A 833 27.91 32.71 -6.73
C ASP A 833 27.02 32.97 -5.50
N ALA A 834 27.37 32.37 -4.35
CA ALA A 834 26.56 32.49 -3.14
C ALA A 834 26.79 33.79 -2.35
N ALA A 835 27.75 34.64 -2.76
CA ALA A 835 28.10 35.88 -2.08
C ALA A 835 27.59 37.13 -2.80
N ASP A 836 27.72 37.22 -4.14
CA ASP A 836 27.16 38.31 -4.96
C ASP A 836 25.79 37.95 -5.60
N GLY A 837 25.39 36.67 -5.55
CA GLY A 837 24.14 36.14 -6.12
C GLY A 837 24.12 36.03 -7.65
N ARG A 838 25.26 36.26 -8.32
CA ARG A 838 25.34 36.29 -9.77
C ARG A 838 25.23 34.90 -10.37
N LEU A 839 24.35 34.75 -11.35
CA LEU A 839 24.32 33.62 -12.26
C LEU A 839 25.65 33.55 -13.03
N LEU A 840 26.33 32.40 -12.94
CA LEU A 840 27.63 32.14 -13.54
C LEU A 840 27.54 31.26 -14.78
N GLN A 841 26.65 30.27 -14.77
CA GLN A 841 26.42 29.37 -15.90
C GLN A 841 25.00 28.80 -15.87
N THR A 842 24.44 28.57 -17.06
CA THR A 842 23.19 27.82 -17.25
C THR A 842 23.49 26.55 -18.04
N LEU A 843 23.11 25.41 -17.49
CA LEU A 843 23.21 24.09 -18.10
C LEU A 843 21.84 23.75 -18.69
N ALA A 844 21.70 23.92 -20.00
CA ALA A 844 20.51 23.56 -20.76
C ALA A 844 20.79 22.31 -21.59
N GLY A 845 19.80 21.42 -21.71
CA GLY A 845 19.91 20.22 -22.55
C GLY A 845 19.15 18.99 -22.07
N HIS A 846 18.62 18.99 -20.83
CA HIS A 846 17.42 18.21 -20.53
C HIS A 846 16.26 18.69 -21.42
N THR A 847 15.20 17.88 -21.53
CA THR A 847 14.02 18.19 -22.36
C THR A 847 12.71 18.11 -21.59
N ASP A 848 12.80 18.17 -20.26
CA ASP A 848 11.69 18.11 -19.30
C ASP A 848 12.21 18.65 -17.93
N GLU A 849 11.33 18.70 -16.93
CA GLU A 849 11.61 19.24 -15.58
C GLU A 849 12.89 18.65 -14.95
N VAL A 850 13.71 19.44 -14.25
CA VAL A 850 14.97 18.96 -13.63
C VAL A 850 14.84 18.85 -12.10
N SER A 851 14.31 17.72 -11.66
CA SER A 851 13.87 17.47 -10.29
C SER A 851 15.01 17.24 -9.26
N ALA A 852 16.25 16.94 -9.65
CA ALA A 852 17.37 16.83 -8.69
C ALA A 852 18.78 17.18 -9.22
N VAL A 853 19.69 17.60 -8.32
CA VAL A 853 21.12 17.85 -8.62
C VAL A 853 22.07 17.49 -7.46
N THR A 854 23.22 16.88 -7.80
CA THR A 854 24.34 16.57 -6.89
C THR A 854 25.68 16.98 -7.50
N SER A 855 26.73 17.19 -6.68
CA SER A 855 28.04 17.65 -7.16
C SER A 855 29.22 16.92 -6.50
N TRP A 856 30.34 16.78 -7.23
CA TRP A 856 31.59 16.24 -6.68
C TRP A 856 32.83 16.82 -7.36
N GLN A 857 33.95 16.77 -6.67
CA GLN A 857 35.25 17.12 -7.23
C GLN A 857 36.00 15.84 -7.62
N GLU A 858 36.67 15.87 -8.78
CA GLU A 858 37.61 14.83 -9.20
C GLU A 858 39.00 15.08 -8.60
N ALA A 859 39.87 14.06 -8.63
CA ALA A 859 41.28 14.19 -8.23
C ALA A 859 42.09 15.16 -9.10
N SER A 860 41.58 15.50 -10.30
CA SER A 860 42.09 16.56 -11.18
C SER A 860 41.81 17.98 -10.68
N GLY A 861 41.00 18.14 -9.63
CA GLY A 861 40.46 19.41 -9.17
C GLY A 861 39.18 19.85 -9.91
N ARG A 862 38.84 19.20 -11.03
CA ARG A 862 37.62 19.45 -11.82
C ARG A 862 36.37 19.27 -10.98
N ARG A 863 35.37 20.15 -11.15
CA ARG A 863 34.08 20.06 -10.47
C ARG A 863 33.03 19.57 -11.46
N LEU A 864 32.38 18.45 -11.12
CA LEU A 864 31.30 17.86 -11.90
C LEU A 864 29.98 17.95 -11.16
N LEU A 865 28.90 18.02 -11.94
CA LEU A 865 27.51 17.96 -11.50
C LEU A 865 26.87 16.71 -12.12
N ALA A 866 25.94 16.07 -11.40
CA ALA A 866 24.94 15.20 -12.00
C ALA A 866 23.55 15.72 -11.68
N SER A 867 22.72 15.83 -12.71
CA SER A 867 21.29 16.18 -12.61
C SER A 867 20.43 15.00 -12.99
N ALA A 868 19.24 14.93 -12.42
CA ALA A 868 18.20 13.98 -12.76
C ALA A 868 16.92 14.76 -13.08
N SER A 869 16.17 14.24 -14.05
CA SER A 869 15.07 14.96 -14.70
C SER A 869 13.93 14.01 -15.00
N ASP A 870 12.78 14.61 -15.26
CA ASP A 870 11.58 13.90 -15.69
C ASP A 870 11.70 13.38 -17.13
N ASP A 871 12.73 13.81 -17.90
CA ASP A 871 13.13 13.32 -19.24
C ASP A 871 13.68 11.87 -19.28
N GLU A 872 13.45 11.09 -18.22
CA GLU A 872 13.96 9.74 -17.96
C GLU A 872 15.50 9.60 -17.82
N THR A 873 16.28 10.68 -17.91
CA THR A 873 17.75 10.64 -17.90
C THR A 873 18.40 11.18 -16.62
N VAL A 874 19.63 10.72 -16.37
CA VAL A 874 20.59 11.41 -15.47
C VAL A 874 21.74 11.93 -16.32
N ARG A 875 22.09 13.22 -16.17
CA ARG A 875 23.11 13.88 -17.01
C ARG A 875 24.27 14.36 -16.16
N ILE A 876 25.50 14.17 -16.66
CA ILE A 876 26.74 14.59 -16.01
C ILE A 876 27.34 15.76 -16.78
N TRP A 877 27.67 16.83 -16.06
CA TRP A 877 28.11 18.11 -16.60
C TRP A 877 29.43 18.56 -15.98
N ASP A 878 30.24 19.28 -16.75
CA ASP A 878 31.31 20.11 -16.22
C ASP A 878 30.74 21.39 -15.58
N ALA A 879 31.14 21.71 -14.35
CA ALA A 879 30.60 22.86 -13.61
C ALA A 879 31.33 24.20 -13.91
N ALA A 880 32.38 24.20 -14.73
CA ALA A 880 33.18 25.37 -15.08
C ALA A 880 32.94 25.84 -16.52
N ASP A 881 32.80 24.93 -17.49
CA ASP A 881 32.43 25.28 -18.88
C ASP A 881 30.98 24.93 -19.25
N GLY A 882 30.28 24.16 -18.41
CA GLY A 882 28.88 23.78 -18.60
C GLY A 882 28.64 22.69 -19.66
N SER A 883 29.68 22.06 -20.18
CA SER A 883 29.54 21.00 -21.18
C SER A 883 28.83 19.77 -20.61
N LEU A 884 27.85 19.25 -21.37
CA LEU A 884 27.28 17.93 -21.15
C LEU A 884 28.33 16.87 -21.49
N LEU A 885 28.80 16.16 -20.48
CA LEU A 885 29.84 15.13 -20.62
C LEU A 885 29.23 13.75 -20.93
N ARG A 886 28.03 13.48 -20.42
CA ARG A 886 27.40 12.17 -20.46
C ARG A 886 25.90 12.24 -20.15
N THR A 887 25.10 11.47 -20.89
CA THR A 887 23.74 11.07 -20.51
C THR A 887 23.78 9.61 -20.01
N LEU A 888 22.94 9.30 -19.03
CA LEU A 888 22.76 7.97 -18.43
C LEU A 888 21.32 7.53 -18.67
N ASP A 889 21.11 6.83 -19.78
CA ASP A 889 19.81 6.35 -20.22
C ASP A 889 19.47 4.99 -19.58
N GLY A 890 18.23 4.80 -19.16
CA GLY A 890 17.73 3.45 -18.85
C GLY A 890 16.66 3.34 -17.77
N HIS A 891 16.38 4.38 -16.98
CA HIS A 891 15.08 4.48 -16.29
C HIS A 891 13.96 4.45 -17.34
N THR A 892 12.75 4.07 -16.93
CA THR A 892 11.57 3.98 -17.81
C THR A 892 10.46 4.87 -17.27
N GLY A 893 10.82 6.14 -17.07
CA GLY A 893 10.04 7.17 -16.39
C GLY A 893 10.94 8.13 -15.60
N ALA A 894 10.39 9.30 -15.29
CA ALA A 894 11.03 10.40 -14.58
C ALA A 894 11.94 10.03 -13.39
N VAL A 895 13.06 10.76 -13.23
CA VAL A 895 14.13 10.46 -12.28
C VAL A 895 14.27 11.55 -11.21
N TRP A 896 13.50 11.41 -10.13
CA TRP A 896 13.32 12.44 -9.09
C TRP A 896 14.46 12.62 -8.09
N ALA A 897 15.45 11.72 -8.04
CA ALA A 897 16.63 11.94 -7.19
C ALA A 897 17.93 11.34 -7.72
N VAL A 898 19.04 12.03 -7.44
CA VAL A 898 20.41 11.54 -7.67
C VAL A 898 21.32 11.85 -6.49
N THR A 899 22.11 10.87 -6.08
CA THR A 899 23.17 11.00 -5.06
C THR A 899 24.46 10.36 -5.55
N SER A 900 25.60 10.71 -4.96
CA SER A 900 26.91 10.31 -5.46
C SER A 900 27.91 10.03 -4.34
N TRP A 901 28.80 9.05 -4.55
CA TRP A 901 29.91 8.76 -3.62
C TRP A 901 31.18 8.33 -4.35
N GLN A 902 32.28 8.32 -3.62
CA GLN A 902 33.57 7.82 -4.09
C GLN A 902 33.90 6.51 -3.35
N GLU A 903 34.41 5.54 -4.09
CA GLU A 903 34.96 4.30 -3.55
C GLU A 903 36.36 4.50 -2.97
N GLN A 904 36.85 3.55 -2.17
CA GLN A 904 38.27 3.48 -1.76
C GLN A 904 39.24 3.35 -2.95
N SER A 905 38.76 2.90 -4.11
CA SER A 905 39.52 2.82 -5.37
C SER A 905 39.72 4.18 -6.05
N GLY A 906 39.07 5.24 -5.56
CA GLY A 906 38.99 6.55 -6.20
C GLY A 906 37.87 6.68 -7.25
N ARG A 907 37.28 5.56 -7.69
CA ARG A 907 36.12 5.50 -8.61
C ARG A 907 34.91 6.26 -8.04
N ARG A 908 34.14 6.94 -8.89
CA ARG A 908 32.90 7.65 -8.50
C ARG A 908 31.69 6.89 -9.00
N LEU A 909 30.74 6.63 -8.09
CA LEU A 909 29.45 6.02 -8.40
C LEU A 909 28.31 7.01 -8.14
N LEU A 910 27.23 6.83 -8.90
CA LEU A 910 25.95 7.51 -8.71
C LEU A 910 24.89 6.49 -8.30
N ALA A 911 23.93 6.91 -7.48
CA ALA A 911 22.64 6.24 -7.37
C ALA A 911 21.53 7.22 -7.77
N SER A 912 20.66 6.80 -8.68
CA SER A 912 19.45 7.53 -9.08
C SER A 912 18.19 6.78 -8.65
N ALA A 913 17.09 7.49 -8.51
CA ALA A 913 15.80 6.97 -8.09
C ALA A 913 14.69 7.63 -8.92
N GLY A 914 13.68 6.85 -9.33
CA GLY A 914 12.68 7.33 -10.27
C GLY A 914 11.27 6.79 -10.07
N THR A 915 10.39 7.21 -10.97
CA THR A 915 8.97 6.85 -11.01
C THR A 915 8.72 5.38 -11.35
N ASP A 916 9.68 4.75 -12.04
CA ASP A 916 9.71 3.31 -12.35
C ASP A 916 9.83 2.38 -11.11
N GLY A 917 9.92 2.95 -9.90
CA GLY A 917 10.00 2.20 -8.64
C GLY A 917 11.39 1.63 -8.34
N THR A 918 12.38 1.92 -9.19
CA THR A 918 13.74 1.39 -9.05
C THR A 918 14.72 2.41 -8.48
N VAL A 919 15.80 1.90 -7.89
CA VAL A 919 17.00 2.69 -7.58
C VAL A 919 18.17 2.10 -8.37
N ARG A 920 18.81 2.91 -9.22
CA ARG A 920 19.81 2.46 -10.18
C ARG A 920 21.19 2.97 -9.83
N ILE A 921 22.17 2.08 -9.84
CA ILE A 921 23.56 2.36 -9.47
C ILE A 921 24.41 2.40 -10.74
N TRP A 922 25.04 3.53 -10.99
CA TRP A 922 25.80 3.82 -12.21
C TRP A 922 27.25 4.11 -11.90
N ASP A 923 28.11 3.82 -12.88
CA ASP A 923 29.44 4.40 -12.91
C ASP A 923 29.41 5.83 -13.49
N ALA A 924 30.06 6.78 -12.81
CA ALA A 924 30.08 8.17 -13.29
C ALA A 924 31.09 8.42 -14.43
N ALA A 925 32.12 7.58 -14.58
CA ALA A 925 33.21 7.77 -15.53
C ALA A 925 32.94 7.09 -16.88
N ASP A 926 32.45 5.84 -16.88
CA ASP A 926 32.11 5.04 -18.07
C ASP A 926 30.61 5.06 -18.41
N GLY A 927 29.75 5.44 -17.46
CA GLY A 927 28.30 5.59 -17.64
C GLY A 927 27.47 4.31 -17.51
N ARG A 928 28.12 3.17 -17.26
CA ARG A 928 27.45 1.87 -17.26
C ARG A 928 26.57 1.70 -16.02
N LEU A 929 25.33 1.26 -16.25
CA LEU A 929 24.46 0.72 -15.20
C LEU A 929 25.14 -0.51 -14.57
N LEU A 930 25.46 -0.43 -13.28
CA LEU A 930 26.12 -1.49 -12.52
C LEU A 930 25.11 -2.40 -11.82
N ARG A 931 23.96 -1.84 -11.39
CA ARG A 931 22.91 -2.55 -10.65
C ARG A 931 21.58 -1.79 -10.67
N THR A 932 20.49 -2.49 -10.88
CA THR A 932 19.14 -2.05 -10.48
C THR A 932 18.82 -2.62 -9.10
N LEU A 933 18.20 -1.83 -8.23
CA LEU A 933 17.63 -2.23 -6.96
C LEU A 933 16.10 -2.12 -7.09
N GLU A 934 15.42 -3.25 -6.96
CA GLU A 934 13.99 -3.39 -7.13
C GLU A 934 13.34 -3.72 -5.78
N GLY A 935 12.14 -3.20 -5.52
CA GLY A 935 11.36 -3.59 -4.34
C GLY A 935 10.41 -2.53 -3.80
N HIS A 936 10.61 -1.25 -4.10
CA HIS A 936 9.56 -0.24 -3.88
C HIS A 936 8.40 -0.51 -4.85
N THR A 937 7.16 -0.31 -4.39
CA THR A 937 5.94 -0.63 -5.18
C THR A 937 5.34 0.59 -5.89
N ARG A 938 5.91 1.77 -5.68
CA ARG A 938 5.58 3.05 -6.33
C ARG A 938 6.86 3.90 -6.46
N ALA A 939 6.77 5.01 -7.17
CA ALA A 939 7.83 5.99 -7.39
C ALA A 939 8.73 6.27 -6.17
N VAL A 940 10.03 6.43 -6.41
CA VAL A 940 11.05 6.64 -5.38
C VAL A 940 11.53 8.09 -5.41
N PHE A 941 11.22 8.86 -4.35
CA PHE A 941 11.42 10.31 -4.28
C PHE A 941 12.83 10.73 -3.89
N ALA A 942 13.54 9.94 -3.08
CA ALA A 942 14.86 10.32 -2.58
C ALA A 942 15.78 9.12 -2.37
N VAL A 943 17.08 9.38 -2.52
CA VAL A 943 18.15 8.42 -2.28
C VAL A 943 19.36 9.09 -1.62
N THR A 944 19.96 8.45 -0.61
CA THR A 944 21.15 8.94 0.11
C THR A 944 22.03 7.78 0.57
N SER A 945 23.35 7.97 0.71
CA SER A 945 24.29 6.90 1.07
C SER A 945 25.28 7.26 2.17
N TRP A 946 25.77 6.26 2.90
CA TRP A 946 26.87 6.41 3.86
C TRP A 946 27.75 5.15 3.94
N PRO A 947 29.05 5.28 4.30
CA PRO A 947 29.89 4.13 4.62
C PRO A 947 29.33 3.39 5.86
N ALA A 948 29.25 2.07 5.77
CA ALA A 948 28.69 1.17 6.79
C ALA A 948 29.73 0.16 7.33
N GLY A 949 31.02 0.46 7.15
CA GLY A 949 32.16 -0.35 7.56
C GLY A 949 33.14 -0.61 6.42
N PRO A 950 34.24 -1.36 6.65
CA PRO A 950 35.21 -1.67 5.62
C PRO A 950 34.57 -2.44 4.45
N GLY A 951 34.61 -1.85 3.25
CA GLY A 951 34.07 -2.46 2.03
C GLY A 951 32.54 -2.54 1.96
N ARG A 952 31.80 -1.80 2.81
CA ARG A 952 30.33 -1.82 2.84
C ARG A 952 29.74 -0.41 2.87
N ARG A 953 28.74 -0.20 2.02
CA ARG A 953 27.89 0.98 1.97
C ARG A 953 26.48 0.65 2.45
N MET A 954 25.81 1.61 3.07
CA MET A 954 24.36 1.61 3.13
C MET A 954 23.82 2.72 2.22
N LEU A 955 22.70 2.41 1.57
CA LEU A 955 21.91 3.30 0.76
C LEU A 955 20.51 3.35 1.38
N ALA A 956 19.96 4.52 1.68
CA ALA A 956 18.56 4.69 2.00
C ALA A 956 17.82 5.22 0.79
N SER A 957 16.64 4.65 0.49
CA SER A 957 15.70 5.19 -0.49
C SER A 957 14.32 5.39 0.13
N ALA A 958 13.63 6.46 -0.27
CA ALA A 958 12.31 6.84 0.23
C ALA A 958 11.30 6.92 -0.91
N SER A 959 10.06 6.48 -0.70
CA SER A 959 9.09 6.26 -1.78
C SER A 959 7.66 6.70 -1.43
N HIS A 960 6.85 6.86 -2.48
CA HIS A 960 5.41 6.98 -2.40
C HIS A 960 4.73 5.73 -1.79
N ASP A 961 5.42 4.59 -1.70
CA ASP A 961 4.93 3.40 -0.97
C ASP A 961 4.83 3.57 0.56
N ARG A 962 5.13 4.79 1.08
CA ARG A 962 5.16 5.19 2.50
C ARG A 962 6.31 4.57 3.31
N THR A 963 7.32 4.00 2.64
CA THR A 963 8.47 3.35 3.30
C THR A 963 9.81 4.04 3.03
N VAL A 964 10.77 3.80 3.93
CA VAL A 964 12.21 3.98 3.65
C VAL A 964 12.89 2.61 3.67
N ARG A 965 13.68 2.30 2.65
CA ARG A 965 14.43 1.04 2.49
C ARG A 965 15.93 1.25 2.64
N LEU A 966 16.57 0.42 3.46
CA LEU A 966 18.00 0.47 3.74
C LEU A 966 18.73 -0.70 3.05
N TRP A 967 19.37 -0.44 1.92
CA TRP A 967 20.12 -1.42 1.13
C TRP A 967 21.58 -1.48 1.59
N THR A 968 22.08 -2.66 1.95
CA THR A 968 23.51 -2.88 2.31
C THR A 968 24.30 -3.32 1.08
N LEU A 969 25.00 -2.38 0.43
CA LEU A 969 25.76 -2.62 -0.79
C LEU A 969 27.25 -2.90 -0.50
N PRO A 970 27.97 -3.65 -1.36
CA PRO A 970 29.43 -3.57 -1.42
C PRO A 970 29.86 -2.13 -1.77
N ASP A 971 30.93 -1.62 -1.17
CA ASP A 971 31.50 -0.29 -1.50
C ASP A 971 32.19 -0.23 -2.88
N GLY A 972 32.27 -1.36 -3.61
CA GLY A 972 33.04 -1.49 -4.85
C GLY A 972 32.25 -2.07 -6.03
N ALA A 973 32.38 -1.44 -7.20
CA ALA A 973 31.72 -1.78 -8.45
C ALA A 973 31.89 -3.24 -8.89
N ALA A 974 33.03 -3.88 -8.57
CA ALA A 974 33.24 -5.30 -8.85
C ALA A 974 32.27 -6.21 -8.08
N GLY A 975 31.96 -5.87 -6.82
CA GLY A 975 30.94 -6.57 -6.03
C GLY A 975 29.52 -6.28 -6.50
N LEU A 976 29.26 -5.05 -6.98
CA LEU A 976 27.96 -4.68 -7.56
C LEU A 976 27.67 -5.41 -8.88
N ALA A 977 28.68 -5.64 -9.71
CA ALA A 977 28.54 -6.34 -10.99
C ALA A 977 28.54 -7.88 -10.89
N GLY A 978 28.97 -8.45 -9.75
CA GLY A 978 29.15 -9.91 -9.57
C GLY A 978 27.94 -10.70 -9.05
N LEU A 979 26.87 -10.03 -8.63
CA LEU A 979 25.62 -10.67 -8.19
C LEU A 979 24.66 -10.79 -9.39
N PRO A 980 23.96 -11.93 -9.58
CA PRO A 980 23.17 -12.18 -10.79
C PRO A 980 22.10 -11.10 -11.03
N ALA A 981 22.01 -10.63 -12.27
CA ALA A 981 20.86 -9.87 -12.75
C ALA A 981 19.72 -10.83 -13.06
N VAL A 982 18.49 -10.47 -12.70
CA VAL A 982 17.29 -11.19 -13.15
C VAL A 982 17.07 -10.88 -14.64
N PRO A 983 16.92 -11.89 -15.52
CA PRO A 983 16.89 -11.66 -16.97
C PRO A 983 15.54 -11.09 -17.42
N GLY A 984 15.44 -9.76 -17.47
CA GLY A 984 14.20 -9.03 -17.77
C GLY A 984 14.32 -7.85 -18.75
N GLY A 985 15.42 -7.74 -19.52
CA GLY A 985 15.63 -6.64 -20.46
C GLY A 985 16.36 -7.05 -21.73
N ARG A 986 15.88 -6.60 -22.90
CA ARG A 986 16.51 -6.87 -24.20
C ARG A 986 17.81 -6.07 -24.34
N VAL A 987 18.94 -6.76 -24.46
CA VAL A 987 20.19 -6.12 -24.91
C VAL A 987 20.08 -5.85 -26.42
N ALA A 988 19.92 -4.58 -26.78
CA ALA A 988 20.00 -4.12 -28.16
C ALA A 988 21.48 -4.10 -28.62
N ALA A 989 22.02 -5.27 -28.98
CA ALA A 989 23.36 -5.37 -29.54
C ALA A 989 23.34 -4.91 -31.01
N GLY A 990 23.85 -3.71 -31.29
CA GLY A 990 23.95 -3.22 -32.66
C GLY A 990 24.45 -1.78 -32.80
N ASN A 991 25.76 -1.61 -32.96
CA ASN A 991 26.32 -0.57 -33.83
C ASN A 991 27.73 -0.97 -34.27
N ASP A 992 27.84 -1.35 -35.55
CA ASP A 992 29.10 -1.73 -36.20
C ASP A 992 29.74 -0.47 -36.81
N PRO A 993 30.97 -0.07 -36.44
CA PRO A 993 31.54 1.23 -36.77
C PRO A 993 32.07 1.34 -38.21
N ASN A 994 31.29 0.90 -39.22
CA ASN A 994 31.64 0.96 -40.63
C ASN A 994 30.44 1.19 -41.56
N LEU A 995 30.02 2.44 -41.76
CA LEU A 995 29.29 2.85 -42.98
C LEU A 995 29.56 4.33 -43.29
N CYS A 996 30.07 4.61 -44.49
CA CYS A 996 30.41 5.96 -44.94
C CYS A 996 29.17 6.75 -45.41
N PRO A 997 29.16 8.10 -45.30
CA PRO A 997 28.01 8.91 -45.65
C PRO A 997 27.83 9.08 -47.17
N ARG A 998 26.57 9.15 -47.63
CA ARG A 998 26.20 9.70 -48.94
C ARG A 998 24.89 10.53 -48.86
N PRO A 999 24.65 11.47 -49.79
CA PRO A 999 23.89 12.68 -49.47
C PRO A 999 22.61 12.89 -50.30
N VAL A 1000 21.72 13.74 -49.74
CA VAL A 1000 20.90 14.79 -50.39
C VAL A 1000 20.03 14.44 -51.62
N SER A 1001 18.81 15.01 -51.58
CA SER A 1001 17.78 15.12 -52.63
C SER A 1001 16.89 13.88 -52.86
N GLY A 1002 15.57 14.04 -53.07
CA GLY A 1002 14.74 15.22 -52.80
C GLY A 1002 13.52 15.38 -53.70
N ARG A 1003 12.39 15.75 -53.09
CA ARG A 1003 11.28 16.53 -53.67
C ARG A 1003 10.35 17.03 -52.57
#